data_AF-A0A4Z2F2R6-F1
#
_entry.id   AF-A0A4Z2F2R6-F1
#
_cell.length_a   1.000
_cell.length_b   1.000
_cell.length_c   1.000
_cell.angle_alpha   90.00
_cell.angle_beta   90.00
_cell.angle_gamma   90.00
#
_symmetry.space_group_name_H-M   'P 1'
#
loop_
_entity.id
_entity.type
_entity.pdbx_description
1 polymer ?
#
loop_
_entity_poly.entity_id
_entity_poly.type
_entity_poly.pdbx_seq_one_letter_code
_entity_poly.pdbx_strand_id
1 'polypeptide(L)'
;MYANGMGISFHTEPHILAGSVSPTIGRRNITLPTDNGLNSIEWRLRKEQTKGKVTVFGRKLRAHGRNLLSIDFDRNTRTEKIYDDHRKFTLRIMYDAQGRPAMWLPSSSLAVVNVSYSATGQLVGLQRGSMSERTEFDPQGRVLSRSFVDGKVWSYSYLDKSMVLLLQSQRQYIFEFDTSGRVTAVTMPSVARHTMFTHVSVGYIRNTYNPPESNASVIHDFAEDGRPQATHYLGTGRRVLYKYGKLAKLSEIVYDSTAVTFGYDETAGVLKMVNLQSGGFSCTIRYRKMGPLIDKQIYRFSEEGMVNARFDYTYHDNSFRIASMKPVISETPLPVDLYRYDEISGKVQYTAYGEVYLDSNPEFQLVVGFHGGLYDPLTKLVHFTQRDYDVLAGRWTSPDYSMWPKIGKDPAPFNLYMFKNNNPLSDMLDVKNYVTDVKSWLVMFGFQLSNIIPGFPRHSLYFVEPPYELQATQHCENGQLLTGVQQAAERHNQAFMALEGRRLNKERRRRKDKPGHWFGTSTPIIGRGVMLALTEGRVVAGVSASAGDDSRKVALVLNGAQYLDGTHYTQEGRDCHYFVKVGSADGDLLALGLTNGRKSLESGVNVTVSGRSRRGVTVEFAVPALALSVRYGAAADVADEEKVRLLELARQRALGGAWAKEQQRARDGKGGGRLWTEGERQQLLAAGRVQGYDGYYVLPVEQYPELADSSNNIQFLRQNEMGRR
;
A
#
# COMPACT_ATOMS: atom_id res chain seq x y z
N MET A 1 10.52 -23.49 16.48
CA MET A 1 9.05 -23.67 16.29
C MET A 1 8.41 -22.29 16.32
N TYR A 2 7.42 -22.03 15.47
CA TYR A 2 6.66 -20.78 15.48
C TYR A 2 5.57 -20.82 16.54
N ALA A 3 5.15 -19.67 17.04
CA ALA A 3 4.07 -19.56 18.05
C ALA A 3 2.74 -20.16 17.56
N ASN A 4 2.48 -20.12 16.25
CA ASN A 4 1.31 -20.75 15.63
C ASN A 4 1.34 -22.30 15.61
N GLY A 5 2.40 -22.92 16.14
CA GLY A 5 2.56 -24.38 16.19
C GLY A 5 3.25 -25.00 14.98
N MET A 6 3.57 -24.23 13.93
CA MET A 6 4.34 -24.73 12.79
C MET A 6 5.82 -24.92 13.15
N GLY A 7 6.40 -26.07 12.82
CA GLY A 7 7.84 -26.31 12.87
C GLY A 7 8.47 -26.24 11.49
N ILE A 8 9.65 -25.63 11.38
CA ILE A 8 10.50 -25.70 10.18
C ILE A 8 11.90 -26.10 10.63
N SER A 9 12.48 -27.12 10.00
CA SER A 9 13.84 -27.58 10.22
C SER A 9 14.61 -27.58 8.91
N PHE A 10 15.75 -26.89 8.88
CA PHE A 10 16.67 -26.87 7.74
C PHE A 10 17.85 -27.78 8.05
N HIS A 11 18.15 -28.71 7.14
CA HIS A 11 19.29 -29.61 7.24
C HIS A 11 20.34 -29.18 6.24
N THR A 12 21.56 -28.99 6.74
CA THR A 12 22.70 -28.57 5.92
C THR A 12 23.53 -29.76 5.48
N GLU A 13 24.16 -29.62 4.32
CA GLU A 13 25.13 -30.55 3.76
C GLU A 13 26.29 -29.76 3.12
N PRO A 14 27.49 -30.33 3.00
CA PRO A 14 28.60 -29.67 2.29
C PRO A 14 28.25 -29.34 0.83
N HIS A 15 28.54 -28.13 0.36
CA HIS A 15 28.25 -27.76 -1.03
C HIS A 15 29.10 -28.59 -2.00
N ILE A 16 28.48 -29.24 -2.99
CA ILE A 16 29.18 -30.19 -3.89
C ILE A 16 30.37 -29.60 -4.69
N LEU A 17 30.34 -28.29 -4.96
CA LEU A 17 31.42 -27.52 -5.59
C LEU A 17 32.41 -26.86 -4.61
N ALA A 18 31.96 -26.38 -3.45
CA ALA A 18 32.78 -25.57 -2.53
C ALA A 18 33.29 -26.37 -1.33
N GLY A 19 32.78 -27.58 -1.10
CA GLY A 19 33.15 -28.44 0.03
C GLY A 19 32.51 -28.00 1.35
N SER A 20 33.10 -28.48 2.45
CA SER A 20 32.62 -28.27 3.82
C SER A 20 32.73 -26.83 4.30
N VAL A 21 33.57 -26.00 3.67
CA VAL A 21 33.73 -24.57 4.01
C VAL A 21 32.48 -23.73 3.69
N SER A 22 31.55 -24.25 2.89
CA SER A 22 30.30 -23.58 2.54
C SER A 22 29.13 -24.57 2.68
N PRO A 23 28.49 -24.66 3.86
CA PRO A 23 27.33 -25.51 4.04
C PRO A 23 26.12 -24.97 3.27
N THR A 24 25.37 -25.85 2.62
CA THR A 24 24.14 -25.55 1.89
C THR A 24 22.95 -26.26 2.50
N ILE A 25 21.76 -25.67 2.39
CA ILE A 25 20.51 -26.28 2.83
C ILE A 25 20.05 -27.30 1.78
N GLY A 26 20.26 -28.59 2.06
CA GLY A 26 19.86 -29.69 1.17
C GLY A 26 18.43 -30.19 1.44
N ARG A 27 17.91 -30.03 2.66
CA ARG A 27 16.56 -30.51 3.02
C ARG A 27 15.84 -29.54 3.95
N ARG A 28 14.53 -29.41 3.75
CA ARG A 28 13.61 -28.64 4.59
C ARG A 28 12.44 -29.51 4.99
N ASN A 29 12.29 -29.72 6.30
CA ASN A 29 11.16 -30.42 6.89
C ASN A 29 10.22 -29.40 7.55
N ILE A 30 8.92 -29.57 7.34
CA ILE A 30 7.88 -28.72 7.90
C ILE A 30 6.91 -29.62 8.66
N THR A 31 6.52 -29.18 9.85
CA THR A 31 5.53 -29.86 10.69
C THR A 31 4.38 -28.90 10.99
N LEU A 32 3.14 -29.36 10.78
CA LEU A 32 1.92 -28.70 11.24
C LEU A 32 1.36 -29.43 12.47
N PRO A 33 0.57 -28.74 13.33
CA PRO A 33 -0.05 -29.34 14.51
C PRO A 33 -1.27 -30.21 14.11
N THR A 34 -1.02 -31.34 13.44
CA THR A 34 -2.00 -32.34 13.01
C THR A 34 -1.34 -33.70 12.83
N ASP A 35 -2.12 -34.79 12.88
CA ASP A 35 -1.61 -36.18 12.90
C ASP A 35 -0.74 -36.53 11.67
N ASN A 36 -1.06 -35.99 10.49
CA ASN A 36 -0.30 -36.16 9.24
C ASN A 36 0.36 -34.85 8.75
N GLY A 37 0.88 -34.04 9.67
CA GLY A 37 1.38 -32.68 9.37
C GLY A 37 2.79 -32.57 8.79
N LEU A 38 3.43 -33.68 8.39
CA LEU A 38 4.84 -33.71 7.96
C LEU A 38 4.99 -33.48 6.46
N ASN A 39 5.76 -32.47 6.09
CA ASN A 39 6.15 -32.18 4.71
C ASN A 39 7.68 -32.13 4.58
N SER A 40 8.24 -32.78 3.55
CA SER A 40 9.68 -32.82 3.31
C SER A 40 10.00 -32.44 1.88
N ILE A 41 10.86 -31.44 1.72
CA ILE A 41 11.35 -30.96 0.43
C ILE A 41 12.87 -31.03 0.46
N GLU A 42 13.48 -31.50 -0.62
CA GLU A 42 14.93 -31.61 -0.73
C GLU A 42 15.44 -31.07 -2.06
N TRP A 43 16.62 -30.46 -1.99
CA TRP A 43 17.49 -30.18 -3.13
C TRP A 43 18.57 -31.23 -3.15
N ARG A 44 18.75 -31.90 -4.30
CA ARG A 44 19.90 -32.76 -4.54
C ARG A 44 20.84 -32.11 -5.55
N LEU A 45 22.06 -31.86 -5.12
CA LEU A 45 23.09 -31.28 -5.98
C LEU A 45 23.91 -32.37 -6.65
N ARG A 46 24.32 -32.14 -7.90
CA ARG A 46 25.21 -33.02 -8.67
C ARG A 46 26.23 -32.20 -9.45
N LYS A 47 27.39 -32.80 -9.75
CA LYS A 47 28.39 -32.23 -10.65
C LYS A 47 28.87 -33.27 -11.63
N GLU A 48 29.19 -32.85 -12.84
CA GLU A 48 29.94 -33.64 -13.81
C GLU A 48 31.30 -32.98 -14.01
N GLN A 49 32.34 -33.81 -14.20
CA GLN A 49 33.69 -33.34 -14.40
C GLN A 49 34.32 -34.01 -15.62
N THR A 50 35.00 -33.21 -16.43
CA THR A 50 35.81 -33.70 -17.56
C THR A 50 37.21 -33.15 -17.37
N LYS A 51 38.23 -34.03 -17.32
CA LYS A 51 39.63 -33.65 -17.07
C LYS A 51 39.82 -32.79 -15.80
N GLY A 52 39.15 -33.15 -14.71
CA GLY A 52 39.23 -32.45 -13.42
C GLY A 52 38.47 -31.11 -13.34
N LYS A 53 37.96 -30.58 -14.45
CA LYS A 53 37.16 -29.35 -14.48
C LYS A 53 35.66 -29.68 -14.44
N VAL A 54 34.91 -28.93 -13.65
CA VAL A 54 33.43 -29.05 -13.58
C VAL A 54 32.85 -28.58 -14.91
N THR A 55 32.09 -29.46 -15.57
CA THR A 55 31.41 -29.18 -16.84
C THR A 55 29.93 -28.91 -16.64
N VAL A 56 29.26 -29.70 -15.80
CA VAL A 56 27.84 -29.52 -15.47
C VAL A 56 27.65 -29.37 -13.97
N PHE A 57 26.78 -28.45 -13.57
CA PHE A 57 26.28 -28.33 -12.21
C PHE A 57 24.76 -28.50 -12.22
N GLY A 58 24.27 -29.55 -11.57
CA GLY A 58 22.85 -29.89 -11.55
C GLY A 58 22.23 -29.77 -10.17
N ARG A 59 20.96 -29.39 -10.14
CA ARG A 59 20.14 -29.23 -8.93
C ARG A 59 18.79 -29.88 -9.19
N LYS A 60 18.39 -30.84 -8.36
CA LYS A 60 17.09 -31.51 -8.45
C LYS A 60 16.24 -31.18 -7.24
N LEU A 61 15.09 -30.56 -7.47
CA LEU A 61 14.09 -30.29 -6.47
C LEU A 61 13.14 -31.48 -6.33
N ARG A 62 12.96 -31.96 -5.11
CA ARG A 62 12.12 -33.12 -4.81
C ARG A 62 11.20 -32.82 -3.64
N ALA A 63 9.99 -33.36 -3.68
CA ALA A 63 9.08 -33.39 -2.54
C ALA A 63 8.67 -34.84 -2.28
N HIS A 64 8.75 -35.28 -1.02
CA HIS A 64 8.36 -36.64 -0.62
C HIS A 64 8.99 -37.74 -1.49
N GLY A 65 10.28 -37.60 -1.81
CA GLY A 65 11.02 -38.55 -2.63
C GLY A 65 10.70 -38.54 -4.13
N ARG A 66 9.79 -37.68 -4.60
CA ARG A 66 9.47 -37.51 -6.03
C ARG A 66 10.16 -36.28 -6.58
N ASN A 67 10.81 -36.42 -7.74
CA ASN A 67 11.39 -35.29 -8.44
C ASN A 67 10.28 -34.41 -9.01
N LEU A 68 10.43 -33.10 -8.84
CA LEU A 68 9.50 -32.10 -9.36
C LEU A 68 10.11 -31.34 -10.53
N LEU A 69 11.36 -30.91 -10.35
CA LEU A 69 12.04 -30.03 -11.29
C LEU A 69 13.55 -30.27 -11.21
N SER A 70 14.21 -30.32 -12.36
CA SER A 70 15.66 -30.37 -12.47
C SER A 70 16.16 -29.09 -13.13
N ILE A 71 17.27 -28.54 -12.62
CA ILE A 71 17.92 -27.31 -13.09
C ILE A 71 19.40 -27.64 -13.27
N ASP A 72 19.83 -27.77 -14.52
CA ASP A 72 21.19 -28.18 -14.88
C ASP A 72 21.88 -27.08 -15.69
N PHE A 73 22.99 -26.55 -15.18
CA PHE A 73 23.83 -25.58 -15.88
C PHE A 73 25.05 -26.27 -16.50
N ASP A 74 25.13 -26.23 -17.82
CA ASP A 74 26.29 -26.68 -18.59
C ASP A 74 27.20 -25.49 -18.89
N ARG A 75 28.44 -25.56 -18.39
CA ARG A 75 29.45 -24.51 -18.52
C ARG A 75 30.04 -24.42 -19.93
N ASN A 76 30.06 -25.53 -20.68
CA ASN A 76 30.61 -25.57 -22.03
C ASN A 76 29.69 -24.85 -23.00
N THR A 77 28.38 -25.11 -22.88
CA THR A 77 27.35 -24.51 -23.73
C THR A 77 26.74 -23.23 -23.15
N ARG A 78 27.12 -22.85 -21.92
CA ARG A 78 26.56 -21.71 -21.16
C ARG A 78 25.04 -21.72 -21.13
N THR A 79 24.46 -22.91 -20.95
CA THR A 79 23.02 -23.13 -21.00
C THR A 79 22.54 -23.71 -19.68
N GLU A 80 21.51 -23.09 -19.09
CA GLU A 80 20.75 -23.63 -17.96
C GLU A 80 19.50 -24.32 -18.48
N LYS A 81 19.40 -25.63 -18.32
CA LYS A 81 18.26 -26.44 -18.72
C LYS A 81 17.39 -26.73 -17.51
N ILE A 82 16.13 -26.30 -17.58
CA ILE A 82 15.11 -26.54 -16.56
C ILE A 82 14.06 -27.48 -17.14
N TYR A 83 13.74 -28.57 -16.46
CA TYR A 83 12.78 -29.56 -16.95
C TYR A 83 12.10 -30.33 -15.81
N ASP A 84 10.88 -30.79 -16.05
CA ASP A 84 10.21 -31.74 -15.17
C ASP A 84 10.58 -33.20 -15.53
N ASP A 85 10.33 -34.13 -14.62
CA ASP A 85 10.67 -35.54 -14.82
C ASP A 85 9.87 -36.19 -15.96
N HIS A 86 8.66 -35.70 -16.23
CA HIS A 86 7.81 -36.20 -17.32
C HIS A 86 8.04 -35.48 -18.66
N ARG A 87 8.99 -34.53 -18.72
CA ARG A 87 9.31 -33.69 -19.89
C ARG A 87 8.10 -32.94 -20.48
N LYS A 88 7.06 -32.70 -19.69
CA LYS A 88 5.93 -31.83 -20.06
C LYS A 88 6.34 -30.36 -20.10
N PHE A 89 7.35 -30.00 -19.31
CA PHE A 89 7.96 -28.69 -19.27
C PHE A 89 9.46 -28.82 -19.55
N THR A 90 9.97 -28.03 -20.49
CA THR A 90 11.41 -27.82 -20.64
C THR A 90 11.66 -26.38 -21.06
N LEU A 91 12.60 -25.73 -20.39
CA LEU A 91 13.05 -24.36 -20.65
C LEU A 91 14.57 -24.36 -20.71
N ARG A 92 15.15 -23.70 -21.70
CA ARG A 92 16.59 -23.43 -21.78
C ARG A 92 16.86 -21.95 -21.63
N ILE A 93 17.70 -21.58 -20.67
CA ILE A 93 18.20 -20.22 -20.51
C ILE A 93 19.63 -20.18 -21.03
N MET A 94 19.87 -19.42 -22.09
CA MET A 94 21.20 -19.23 -22.66
C MET A 94 21.86 -18.00 -22.05
N TYR A 95 23.14 -18.13 -21.71
CA TYR A 95 23.95 -17.07 -21.13
C TYR A 95 24.99 -16.56 -22.13
N ASP A 96 25.21 -15.24 -22.11
CA ASP A 96 26.22 -14.60 -22.95
C ASP A 96 27.65 -14.85 -22.44
N ALA A 97 28.64 -14.26 -23.13
CA ALA A 97 30.05 -14.39 -22.76
C ALA A 97 30.41 -13.77 -21.41
N GLN A 98 29.63 -12.79 -20.94
CA GLN A 98 29.77 -12.21 -19.60
C GLN A 98 28.96 -12.96 -18.52
N GLY A 99 28.36 -14.10 -18.87
CA GLY A 99 27.58 -14.93 -17.97
C GLY A 99 26.25 -14.30 -17.54
N ARG A 100 25.66 -13.42 -18.36
CA ARG A 100 24.33 -12.83 -18.15
C ARG A 100 23.27 -13.63 -18.91
N PRO A 101 22.07 -13.83 -18.36
CA PRO A 101 21.00 -14.52 -19.09
C PRO A 101 20.55 -13.67 -20.28
N ALA A 102 20.54 -14.23 -21.48
CA ALA A 102 20.28 -13.52 -22.73
C ALA A 102 19.06 -14.04 -23.49
N MET A 103 18.69 -15.31 -23.33
CA MET A 103 17.58 -15.93 -24.06
C MET A 103 16.90 -17.03 -23.25
N TRP A 104 15.57 -17.08 -23.30
CA TRP A 104 14.71 -18.08 -22.68
C TRP A 104 13.94 -18.81 -23.78
N LEU A 105 14.30 -20.08 -24.00
CA LEU A 105 13.73 -20.95 -25.03
C LEU A 105 12.81 -22.00 -24.40
N PRO A 106 11.48 -21.84 -24.46
CA PRO A 106 10.54 -22.87 -24.04
C PRO A 106 10.54 -24.06 -25.03
N SER A 107 10.10 -25.24 -24.58
CA SER A 107 10.00 -26.45 -25.41
C SER A 107 8.73 -26.57 -26.25
N SER A 108 7.74 -25.72 -26.00
CA SER A 108 6.49 -25.65 -26.78
C SER A 108 6.58 -24.65 -27.93
N SER A 109 5.51 -24.50 -28.72
CA SER A 109 5.36 -23.46 -29.75
C SER A 109 5.26 -22.02 -29.18
N LEU A 110 5.49 -21.83 -27.88
CA LEU A 110 5.49 -20.51 -27.28
C LEU A 110 6.68 -19.67 -27.79
N ALA A 111 6.42 -18.38 -27.96
CA ALA A 111 7.43 -17.45 -28.44
C ALA A 111 8.63 -17.35 -27.48
N VAL A 112 9.83 -17.45 -28.05
CA VAL A 112 11.11 -17.23 -27.37
C VAL A 112 11.17 -15.81 -26.81
N VAL A 113 11.79 -15.65 -25.63
CA VAL A 113 12.10 -14.35 -25.04
C VAL A 113 13.61 -14.13 -25.09
N ASN A 114 14.06 -12.98 -25.60
CA ASN A 114 15.47 -12.59 -25.62
C ASN A 114 15.64 -11.17 -25.10
N VAL A 115 16.85 -10.88 -24.62
CA VAL A 115 17.23 -9.55 -24.13
C VAL A 115 18.56 -9.11 -24.73
N SER A 116 18.71 -7.80 -24.87
CA SER A 116 19.97 -7.18 -25.28
C SER A 116 20.51 -6.27 -24.20
N TYR A 117 21.83 -6.18 -24.12
CA TYR A 117 22.54 -5.38 -23.13
C TYR A 117 23.46 -4.35 -23.77
N SER A 118 23.67 -3.23 -23.09
CA SER A 118 24.74 -2.28 -23.42
C SER A 118 26.11 -2.88 -23.10
N ALA A 119 27.17 -2.22 -23.58
CA ALA A 119 28.55 -2.53 -23.21
C ALA A 119 28.80 -2.43 -21.69
N THR A 120 28.08 -1.54 -21.00
CA THR A 120 28.17 -1.34 -19.53
C THR A 120 27.32 -2.32 -18.72
N GLY A 121 26.53 -3.19 -19.37
CA GLY A 121 25.72 -4.19 -18.70
C GLY A 121 24.29 -3.80 -18.36
N GLN A 122 23.82 -2.65 -18.85
CA GLN A 122 22.43 -2.22 -18.70
C GLN A 122 21.54 -2.94 -19.71
N LEU A 123 20.30 -3.24 -19.32
CA LEU A 123 19.30 -3.85 -20.20
C LEU A 123 18.81 -2.80 -21.22
N VAL A 124 19.04 -3.04 -22.51
CA VAL A 124 18.67 -2.10 -23.60
C VAL A 124 17.55 -2.63 -24.51
N GLY A 125 17.18 -3.91 -24.40
CA GLY A 125 16.07 -4.43 -25.18
C GLY A 125 15.48 -5.72 -24.62
N LEU A 126 14.18 -5.87 -24.85
CA LEU A 126 13.35 -7.02 -24.51
C LEU A 126 12.56 -7.40 -25.75
N GLN A 127 12.55 -8.67 -26.12
CA GLN A 127 11.75 -9.15 -27.24
C GLN A 127 11.13 -10.52 -26.92
N ARG A 128 9.90 -10.72 -27.40
CA ARG A 128 9.11 -11.95 -27.29
C ARG A 128 8.32 -12.16 -28.58
N GLY A 129 8.79 -13.06 -29.44
CA GLY A 129 8.21 -13.23 -30.78
C GLY A 129 8.32 -11.93 -31.58
N SER A 130 7.18 -11.43 -32.08
CA SER A 130 7.10 -10.15 -32.78
C SER A 130 7.16 -8.94 -31.84
N MET A 131 6.78 -9.08 -30.56
CA MET A 131 6.74 -7.97 -29.61
C MET A 131 8.15 -7.59 -29.15
N SER A 132 8.49 -6.31 -29.20
CA SER A 132 9.80 -5.80 -28.78
C SER A 132 9.73 -4.41 -28.17
N GLU A 133 10.58 -4.17 -27.19
CA GLU A 133 10.85 -2.86 -26.61
C GLU A 133 12.36 -2.65 -26.57
N ARG A 134 12.84 -1.48 -27.01
CA ARG A 134 14.24 -1.07 -26.90
C ARG A 134 14.35 0.25 -26.16
N THR A 135 15.45 0.43 -25.43
CA THR A 135 15.72 1.61 -24.62
C THR A 135 17.15 2.07 -24.89
N GLU A 136 17.31 3.35 -25.20
CA GLU A 136 18.61 4.00 -25.34
C GLU A 136 18.92 4.83 -24.10
N PHE A 137 20.20 4.92 -23.76
CA PHE A 137 20.68 5.65 -22.59
C PHE A 137 21.75 6.67 -22.97
N ASP A 138 21.82 7.77 -22.24
CA ASP A 138 22.92 8.72 -22.32
C ASP A 138 24.17 8.21 -21.57
N PRO A 139 25.32 8.90 -21.67
CA PRO A 139 26.54 8.52 -20.96
C PRO A 139 26.41 8.51 -19.43
N GLN A 140 25.42 9.20 -18.86
CA GLN A 140 25.10 9.22 -17.44
C GLN A 140 24.16 8.06 -17.03
N GLY A 141 23.75 7.22 -17.97
CA GLY A 141 22.86 6.08 -17.74
C GLY A 141 21.39 6.46 -17.58
N ARG A 142 20.97 7.64 -18.04
CA ARG A 142 19.57 8.09 -18.07
C ARG A 142 18.94 7.69 -19.41
N VAL A 143 17.66 7.35 -19.39
CA VAL A 143 16.93 6.96 -20.62
C VAL A 143 16.82 8.16 -21.56
N LEU A 144 17.21 7.99 -22.83
CA LEU A 144 17.06 8.97 -23.92
C LEU A 144 15.84 8.69 -24.79
N SER A 145 15.63 7.41 -25.14
CA SER A 145 14.51 7.00 -26.00
C SER A 145 13.99 5.63 -25.60
N ARG A 146 12.70 5.39 -25.87
CA ARG A 146 12.11 4.04 -25.88
C ARG A 146 11.40 3.82 -27.22
N SER A 147 11.67 2.71 -27.87
CA SER A 147 11.02 2.30 -29.10
C SER A 147 10.29 0.99 -28.93
N PHE A 148 9.10 0.90 -29.52
CA PHE A 148 8.18 -0.23 -29.41
C PHE A 148 7.95 -0.88 -30.78
N VAL A 149 7.40 -2.11 -30.76
CA VAL A 149 7.13 -2.91 -31.97
C VAL A 149 6.23 -2.20 -32.99
N ASP A 150 5.30 -1.36 -32.53
CA ASP A 150 4.34 -0.64 -33.37
C ASP A 150 4.94 0.63 -34.02
N GLY A 151 6.27 0.82 -33.92
CA GLY A 151 6.97 1.99 -34.45
C GLY A 151 6.85 3.22 -33.56
N LYS A 152 6.15 3.14 -32.42
CA LYS A 152 6.08 4.26 -31.47
C LYS A 152 7.43 4.49 -30.83
N VAL A 153 7.77 5.76 -30.68
CA VAL A 153 8.98 6.22 -29.99
C VAL A 153 8.61 7.26 -28.94
N TRP A 154 9.14 7.09 -27.73
CA TRP A 154 9.09 8.07 -26.65
C TRP A 154 10.47 8.65 -26.48
N SER A 155 10.60 9.98 -26.50
CA SER A 155 11.87 10.68 -26.28
C SER A 155 11.89 11.37 -24.92
N TYR A 156 13.07 11.39 -24.31
CA TYR A 156 13.31 11.91 -22.96
C TYR A 156 14.42 12.94 -23.01
N SER A 157 14.10 14.19 -22.69
CA SER A 157 15.05 15.30 -22.64
C SER A 157 15.22 15.79 -21.22
N TYR A 158 16.43 16.19 -20.83
CA TYR A 158 16.76 16.59 -19.47
C TYR A 158 17.25 18.03 -19.43
N LEU A 159 16.63 18.85 -18.57
CA LEU A 159 16.93 20.27 -18.36
C LEU A 159 16.89 20.48 -16.85
N ASP A 160 17.88 21.16 -16.24
CA ASP A 160 18.03 21.36 -14.78
C ASP A 160 16.88 20.83 -13.87
N LYS A 161 17.12 19.71 -13.20
CA LYS A 161 16.17 19.00 -12.31
C LYS A 161 14.81 18.62 -12.94
N SER A 162 14.65 18.78 -14.24
CA SER A 162 13.44 18.50 -15.00
C SER A 162 13.71 17.47 -16.11
N MET A 163 12.68 16.71 -16.44
CA MET A 163 12.69 15.76 -17.54
C MET A 163 11.41 15.95 -18.36
N VAL A 164 11.59 16.09 -19.67
CA VAL A 164 10.50 16.20 -20.63
C VAL A 164 10.37 14.88 -21.37
N LEU A 165 9.22 14.23 -21.20
CA LEU A 165 8.79 13.06 -21.97
C LEU A 165 7.92 13.55 -23.13
N LEU A 166 8.37 13.32 -24.36
CA LEU A 166 7.66 13.67 -25.58
C LEU A 166 7.26 12.41 -26.36
N LEU A 167 5.98 12.34 -26.72
CA LEU A 167 5.44 11.28 -27.57
C LEU A 167 5.41 11.74 -29.03
N GLN A 168 5.45 10.81 -29.98
CA GLN A 168 5.27 11.11 -31.42
C GLN A 168 3.98 11.88 -31.72
N SER A 169 2.93 11.69 -30.90
CA SER A 169 1.66 12.43 -31.00
C SER A 169 1.78 13.89 -30.52
N GLN A 170 2.98 14.41 -30.29
CA GLN A 170 3.28 15.72 -29.71
C GLN A 170 2.71 15.95 -28.30
N ARG A 171 2.28 14.90 -27.60
CA ARG A 171 1.89 14.99 -26.19
C ARG A 171 3.15 15.05 -25.35
N GLN A 172 3.24 16.08 -24.53
CA GLN A 172 4.37 16.36 -23.67
C GLN A 172 3.99 16.19 -22.19
N TYR A 173 4.84 15.49 -21.44
CA TYR A 173 4.77 15.40 -19.97
C TYR A 173 6.06 15.96 -19.41
N ILE A 174 5.97 16.86 -18.44
CA ILE A 174 7.15 17.46 -17.79
C ILE A 174 7.18 16.99 -16.35
N PHE A 175 8.28 16.38 -15.94
CA PHE A 175 8.51 15.91 -14.58
C PHE A 175 9.60 16.77 -13.94
N GLU A 176 9.31 17.37 -12.80
CA GLU A 176 10.27 18.12 -12.00
C GLU A 176 10.70 17.30 -10.79
N PHE A 177 11.97 17.38 -10.40
CA PHE A 177 12.56 16.58 -9.34
C PHE A 177 13.33 17.42 -8.31
N ASP A 178 13.44 16.89 -7.09
CA ASP A 178 14.42 17.37 -6.10
C ASP A 178 15.84 16.89 -6.43
N THR A 179 16.82 17.36 -5.65
CA THR A 179 18.23 16.94 -5.79
C THR A 179 18.46 15.45 -5.50
N SER A 180 17.50 14.76 -4.88
CA SER A 180 17.52 13.32 -4.61
C SER A 180 16.82 12.50 -5.71
N GLY A 181 16.38 13.14 -6.79
CA GLY A 181 15.69 12.50 -7.91
C GLY A 181 14.24 12.11 -7.61
N ARG A 182 13.56 12.82 -6.69
CA ARG A 182 12.16 12.58 -6.32
C ARG A 182 11.26 13.64 -6.91
N VAL A 183 10.11 13.21 -7.42
CA VAL A 183 9.18 14.11 -8.13
C VAL A 183 8.62 15.18 -7.19
N THR A 184 8.60 16.42 -7.65
CA THR A 184 8.03 17.60 -6.97
C THR A 184 6.84 18.18 -7.73
N ALA A 185 6.84 18.04 -9.06
CA ALA A 185 5.71 18.41 -9.90
C ALA A 185 5.64 17.59 -11.18
N VAL A 186 4.44 17.49 -11.74
CA VAL A 186 4.20 16.92 -13.06
C VAL A 186 3.25 17.82 -13.84
N THR A 187 3.69 18.30 -15.00
CA THR A 187 2.85 19.05 -15.93
C THR A 187 2.37 18.12 -17.04
N MET A 188 1.04 18.03 -17.17
CA MET A 188 0.37 17.16 -18.14
C MET A 188 0.34 17.82 -19.53
N PRO A 189 0.02 17.07 -20.62
CA PRO A 189 -0.16 17.65 -21.94
C PRO A 189 -1.24 18.74 -22.02
N SER A 190 -2.18 18.75 -21.07
CA SER A 190 -3.20 19.81 -20.91
C SER A 190 -2.66 21.07 -20.24
N VAL A 191 -1.36 21.16 -19.96
CA VAL A 191 -0.69 22.24 -19.20
C VAL A 191 -1.07 22.26 -17.70
N ALA A 192 -2.00 21.40 -17.27
CA ALA A 192 -2.35 21.23 -15.87
C ALA A 192 -1.13 20.75 -15.05
N ARG A 193 -0.75 21.53 -14.05
CA ARG A 193 0.41 21.26 -13.19
C ARG A 193 0.00 20.67 -11.85
N HIS A 194 0.40 19.42 -11.64
CA HIS A 194 0.25 18.69 -10.39
C HIS A 194 1.46 18.99 -9.49
N THR A 195 1.25 19.23 -8.19
CA THR A 195 2.36 19.48 -7.24
C THR A 195 2.34 18.50 -6.07
N MET A 196 3.51 18.13 -5.58
CA MET A 196 3.64 17.12 -4.53
C MET A 196 4.92 17.32 -3.73
N PHE A 197 4.85 16.99 -2.44
CA PHE A 197 6.00 17.09 -1.54
C PHE A 197 5.88 16.11 -0.38
N THR A 198 7.02 15.77 0.20
CA THR A 198 7.14 14.97 1.41
C THR A 198 7.76 15.81 2.51
N HIS A 199 7.31 15.66 3.75
CA HIS A 199 8.01 16.20 4.91
C HIS A 199 8.04 15.22 6.07
N VAL A 200 9.06 15.35 6.91
CA VAL A 200 9.13 14.63 8.18
C VAL A 200 8.30 15.41 9.19
N SER A 201 7.32 14.74 9.78
CA SER A 201 6.42 15.29 10.79
C SER A 201 6.74 14.67 12.17
N VAL A 202 5.90 14.91 13.18
CA VAL A 202 6.10 14.40 14.53
C VAL A 202 5.56 12.97 14.62
N GLY A 203 6.46 11.98 14.48
CA GLY A 203 6.14 10.55 14.60
C GLY A 203 5.80 9.84 13.28
N TYR A 204 5.70 10.57 12.17
CA TYR A 204 5.42 10.02 10.84
C TYR A 204 6.04 10.86 9.72
N ILE A 205 6.02 10.32 8.50
CA ILE A 205 6.43 10.97 7.26
C ILE A 205 5.17 11.24 6.45
N ARG A 206 4.91 12.52 6.15
CA ARG A 206 3.71 12.97 5.43
C ARG A 206 4.03 13.20 3.96
N ASN A 207 3.21 12.62 3.08
CA ASN A 207 3.29 12.79 1.62
C ASN A 207 2.03 13.49 1.12
N THR A 208 2.19 14.69 0.59
CA THR A 208 1.08 15.52 0.11
C THR A 208 1.11 15.61 -1.40
N TYR A 209 -0.03 15.34 -2.03
CA TYR A 209 -0.30 15.59 -3.45
C TYR A 209 -1.40 16.64 -3.58
N ASN A 210 -1.15 17.69 -4.36
CA ASN A 210 -2.12 18.74 -4.67
C ASN A 210 -2.54 18.62 -6.15
N PRO A 211 -3.84 18.44 -6.43
CA PRO A 211 -4.35 18.54 -7.78
C PRO A 211 -4.16 19.94 -8.38
N PRO A 212 -4.17 20.08 -9.71
CA PRO A 212 -4.05 21.37 -10.39
C PRO A 212 -5.18 22.31 -9.95
N GLU A 213 -4.83 23.56 -9.62
CA GLU A 213 -5.80 24.64 -9.28
C GLU A 213 -6.82 24.26 -8.20
N SER A 214 -6.44 23.38 -7.27
CA SER A 214 -7.34 22.86 -6.25
C SER A 214 -6.67 22.77 -4.89
N ASN A 215 -7.45 23.01 -3.83
CA ASN A 215 -7.08 22.76 -2.45
C ASN A 215 -7.48 21.35 -1.97
N ALA A 216 -8.04 20.51 -2.84
CA ALA A 216 -8.45 19.13 -2.57
C ALA A 216 -7.26 18.16 -2.49
N SER A 217 -6.31 18.48 -1.64
CA SER A 217 -5.07 17.74 -1.45
C SER A 217 -5.35 16.33 -0.92
N VAL A 218 -4.51 15.39 -1.33
CA VAL A 218 -4.52 14.01 -0.84
C VAL A 218 -3.23 13.72 -0.13
N ILE A 219 -3.35 13.23 1.10
CA ILE A 219 -2.23 13.05 2.02
C ILE A 219 -2.11 11.58 2.39
N HIS A 220 -0.89 11.05 2.37
CA HIS A 220 -0.55 9.72 2.89
C HIS A 220 0.55 9.84 3.94
N ASP A 221 0.22 9.46 5.16
CA ASP A 221 1.13 9.43 6.30
C ASP A 221 1.67 8.02 6.48
N PHE A 222 2.99 7.89 6.65
CA PHE A 222 3.67 6.62 6.88
C PHE A 222 4.54 6.67 8.13
N ALA A 223 4.64 5.55 8.83
CA ALA A 223 5.70 5.35 9.82
C ALA A 223 7.07 5.28 9.15
N GLU A 224 8.14 5.42 9.94
CA GLU A 224 9.53 5.35 9.44
C GLU A 224 9.88 4.02 8.77
N ASP A 225 9.20 2.93 9.14
CA ASP A 225 9.35 1.61 8.52
C ASP A 225 8.50 1.42 7.25
N GLY A 226 7.74 2.45 6.83
CA GLY A 226 6.94 2.47 5.61
C GLY A 226 5.51 1.96 5.76
N ARG A 227 5.04 1.66 6.98
CA ARG A 227 3.63 1.29 7.21
C ARG A 227 2.69 2.49 7.14
N PRO A 228 1.51 2.38 6.49
CA PRO A 228 0.55 3.48 6.44
C PRO A 228 0.03 3.80 7.85
N GLN A 229 -0.10 5.08 8.17
CA GLN A 229 -0.64 5.60 9.43
C GLN A 229 -1.97 6.33 9.20
N ALA A 230 -2.05 7.12 8.13
CA ALA A 230 -3.29 7.79 7.75
C ALA A 230 -3.36 8.10 6.25
N THR A 231 -4.58 8.23 5.74
CA THR A 231 -4.87 8.79 4.42
C THR A 231 -5.93 9.87 4.56
N HIS A 232 -5.69 11.07 4.02
CA HIS A 232 -6.61 12.20 4.12
C HIS A 232 -6.99 12.72 2.73
N TYR A 233 -8.28 13.01 2.55
CA TYR A 233 -8.83 13.61 1.33
C TYR A 233 -9.43 14.97 1.67
N LEU A 234 -8.62 16.02 1.61
CA LEU A 234 -9.03 17.35 2.10
C LEU A 234 -10.23 17.92 1.34
N GLY A 235 -10.43 17.55 0.07
CA GLY A 235 -11.60 17.97 -0.72
C GLY A 235 -12.95 17.47 -0.17
N THR A 236 -12.97 16.33 0.53
CA THR A 236 -14.19 15.77 1.13
C THR A 236 -14.17 15.78 2.66
N GLY A 237 -13.00 16.01 3.26
CA GLY A 237 -12.75 15.83 4.68
C GLY A 237 -12.70 14.37 5.14
N ARG A 238 -12.76 13.39 4.21
CA ARG A 238 -12.61 11.97 4.56
C ARG A 238 -11.18 11.68 5.02
N ARG A 239 -11.06 10.82 6.01
CA ARG A 239 -9.78 10.27 6.45
C ARG A 239 -9.93 8.79 6.82
N VAL A 240 -8.84 8.05 6.64
CA VAL A 240 -8.70 6.65 7.05
C VAL A 240 -7.46 6.56 7.94
N LEU A 241 -7.61 6.06 9.16
CA LEU A 241 -6.54 5.92 10.15
C LEU A 241 -6.20 4.44 10.30
N TYR A 242 -4.91 4.12 10.39
CA TYR A 242 -4.40 2.76 10.53
C TYR A 242 -3.60 2.66 11.84
N LYS A 243 -4.08 1.85 12.80
CA LYS A 243 -3.39 1.65 14.09
C LYS A 243 -2.78 0.25 14.16
N TYR A 244 -1.63 0.15 14.83
CA TYR A 244 -0.89 -1.10 14.98
C TYR A 244 -0.77 -1.48 16.45
N GLY A 245 -0.99 -2.76 16.76
CA GLY A 245 -0.98 -3.27 18.13
C GLY A 245 0.42 -3.70 18.61
N LYS A 246 0.47 -4.25 19.82
CA LYS A 246 1.71 -4.71 20.49
C LYS A 246 2.52 -5.74 19.70
N LEU A 247 1.86 -6.53 18.85
CA LEU A 247 2.50 -7.50 17.96
C LEU A 247 3.12 -6.85 16.71
N ALA A 248 3.12 -5.53 16.58
CA ALA A 248 3.47 -4.82 15.35
C ALA A 248 2.66 -5.34 14.15
N LYS A 249 1.37 -5.60 14.34
CA LYS A 249 0.39 -5.97 13.30
C LYS A 249 -0.76 -4.97 13.32
N LEU A 250 -1.44 -4.82 12.17
CA LEU A 250 -2.60 -3.92 12.04
C LEU A 250 -3.66 -4.34 13.08
N SER A 251 -4.03 -3.44 13.99
CA SER A 251 -4.99 -3.72 15.06
C SER A 251 -6.32 -3.02 14.86
N GLU A 252 -6.33 -1.88 14.19
CA GLU A 252 -7.54 -1.10 13.95
C GLU A 252 -7.43 -0.27 12.67
N ILE A 253 -8.55 -0.13 11.96
CA ILE A 253 -8.77 0.88 10.93
C ILE A 253 -9.99 1.71 11.31
N VAL A 254 -9.88 3.03 11.27
CA VAL A 254 -10.98 3.94 11.60
C VAL A 254 -11.21 4.91 10.46
N TYR A 255 -12.45 5.05 10.01
CA TYR A 255 -12.85 6.03 9.00
C TYR A 255 -14.29 6.48 9.23
N ASP A 256 -14.57 7.76 9.01
CA ASP A 256 -15.88 8.38 9.24
C ASP A 256 -16.43 8.08 10.66
N SER A 257 -17.44 7.20 10.75
CA SER A 257 -18.03 6.69 12.00
C SER A 257 -17.86 5.17 12.19
N THR A 258 -17.02 4.56 11.35
CA THR A 258 -16.77 3.11 11.31
C THR A 258 -15.41 2.77 11.92
N ALA A 259 -15.40 1.76 12.78
CA ALA A 259 -14.19 1.18 13.36
C ALA A 259 -14.09 -0.30 12.96
N VAL A 260 -12.94 -0.69 12.42
CA VAL A 260 -12.61 -2.07 12.04
C VAL A 260 -11.50 -2.58 12.95
N THR A 261 -11.77 -3.58 13.76
CA THR A 261 -10.82 -4.13 14.75
C THR A 261 -10.29 -5.48 14.30
N PHE A 262 -8.99 -5.71 14.51
CA PHE A 262 -8.27 -6.93 14.14
C PHE A 262 -7.80 -7.64 15.41
N GLY A 263 -8.49 -8.71 15.79
CA GLY A 263 -8.20 -9.51 16.96
C GLY A 263 -7.20 -10.62 16.66
N TYR A 264 -6.11 -10.67 17.44
CA TYR A 264 -5.09 -11.72 17.37
C TYR A 264 -5.17 -12.65 18.58
N ASP A 265 -4.79 -13.91 18.39
CA ASP A 265 -4.62 -14.84 19.50
C ASP A 265 -3.41 -14.43 20.36
N GLU A 266 -3.56 -14.39 21.69
CA GLU A 266 -2.53 -13.90 22.61
C GLU A 266 -1.30 -14.81 22.65
N THR A 267 -1.48 -16.11 22.45
CA THR A 267 -0.38 -17.10 22.52
C THR A 267 0.19 -17.37 21.13
N ALA A 268 -0.67 -17.67 20.16
CA ALA A 268 -0.26 -18.06 18.82
C ALA A 268 0.10 -16.87 17.92
N GLY A 269 -0.41 -15.67 18.25
CA GLY A 269 -0.21 -14.45 17.46
C GLY A 269 -0.92 -14.46 16.10
N VAL A 270 -1.77 -15.44 15.82
CA VAL A 270 -2.51 -15.58 14.56
C VAL A 270 -3.75 -14.68 14.53
N LEU A 271 -4.16 -14.20 13.36
CA LEU A 271 -5.40 -13.43 13.23
C LEU A 271 -6.61 -14.32 13.54
N LYS A 272 -7.41 -13.95 14.53
CA LYS A 272 -8.58 -14.71 15.00
C LYS A 272 -9.89 -14.06 14.57
N MET A 273 -9.90 -12.73 14.45
CA MET A 273 -11.13 -11.98 14.21
C MET A 273 -10.86 -10.67 13.45
N VAL A 274 -11.78 -10.31 12.56
CA VAL A 274 -11.90 -8.98 11.98
C VAL A 274 -13.35 -8.53 12.22
N ASN A 275 -13.57 -7.40 12.90
CA ASN A 275 -14.91 -6.89 13.21
C ASN A 275 -15.04 -5.46 12.73
N LEU A 276 -15.96 -5.22 11.80
CA LEU A 276 -16.39 -3.91 11.37
C LEU A 276 -17.61 -3.49 12.18
N GLN A 277 -17.56 -2.33 12.81
CA GLN A 277 -18.66 -1.70 13.53
C GLN A 277 -18.97 -0.34 12.92
N SER A 278 -20.22 -0.10 12.55
CA SER A 278 -20.70 1.19 12.02
C SER A 278 -22.08 1.49 12.60
N GLY A 279 -22.14 2.35 13.63
CA GLY A 279 -23.38 2.56 14.38
C GLY A 279 -23.90 1.24 14.98
N GLY A 280 -25.17 0.91 14.74
CA GLY A 280 -25.77 -0.37 15.17
C GLY A 280 -25.37 -1.59 14.32
N PHE A 281 -24.81 -1.37 13.13
CA PHE A 281 -24.40 -2.45 12.25
C PHE A 281 -23.04 -3.01 12.66
N SER A 282 -22.93 -4.35 12.68
CA SER A 282 -21.69 -5.08 12.87
C SER A 282 -21.54 -6.21 11.87
N CYS A 283 -20.32 -6.41 11.37
CA CYS A 283 -19.93 -7.52 10.53
C CYS A 283 -18.63 -8.12 11.08
N THR A 284 -18.71 -9.37 11.56
CA THR A 284 -17.57 -10.08 12.14
C THR A 284 -17.16 -11.27 11.30
N ILE A 285 -15.89 -11.31 10.92
CA ILE A 285 -15.22 -12.47 10.34
C ILE A 285 -14.36 -13.13 11.42
N ARG A 286 -14.57 -14.42 11.70
CA ARG A 286 -13.72 -15.19 12.62
C ARG A 286 -12.98 -16.29 11.89
N TYR A 287 -11.75 -16.51 12.30
CA TYR A 287 -10.86 -17.53 11.76
C TYR A 287 -10.49 -18.52 12.85
N ARG A 288 -10.48 -19.80 12.49
CA ARG A 288 -9.72 -20.82 13.18
C ARG A 288 -8.61 -21.28 12.24
N LYS A 289 -7.45 -21.61 12.81
CA LYS A 289 -6.24 -21.93 12.05
C LYS A 289 -5.53 -23.16 12.58
N MET A 290 -4.87 -23.86 11.66
CA MET A 290 -3.88 -24.91 11.92
C MET A 290 -2.51 -24.38 11.43
N GLY A 291 -1.63 -23.97 12.35
CA GLY A 291 -0.45 -23.22 11.96
C GLY A 291 -0.85 -21.89 11.28
N PRO A 292 -0.28 -21.56 10.10
CA PRO A 292 -0.69 -20.39 9.33
C PRO A 292 -1.93 -20.64 8.43
N LEU A 293 -2.47 -21.87 8.36
CA LEU A 293 -3.54 -22.25 7.43
C LEU A 293 -4.92 -22.06 8.05
N ILE A 294 -5.90 -21.55 7.30
CA ILE A 294 -7.28 -21.37 7.76
C ILE A 294 -8.04 -22.69 7.64
N ASP A 295 -8.48 -23.27 8.75
CA ASP A 295 -9.29 -24.48 8.74
C ASP A 295 -10.80 -24.17 8.79
N LYS A 296 -11.18 -22.99 9.30
CA LYS A 296 -12.56 -22.52 9.36
C LYS A 296 -12.64 -21.00 9.29
N GLN A 297 -13.61 -20.51 8.53
CA GLN A 297 -13.97 -19.09 8.44
C GLN A 297 -15.46 -18.91 8.72
N ILE A 298 -15.83 -17.91 9.54
CA ILE A 298 -17.21 -17.66 9.95
C ILE A 298 -17.54 -16.19 9.74
N TYR A 299 -18.65 -15.89 9.09
CA TYR A 299 -19.22 -14.56 8.91
C TYR A 299 -20.46 -14.41 9.78
N ARG A 300 -20.53 -13.33 10.55
CA ARG A 300 -21.68 -12.96 11.38
C ARG A 300 -22.08 -11.51 11.17
N PHE A 301 -23.37 -11.26 11.20
CA PHE A 301 -23.97 -9.93 11.04
C PHE A 301 -24.92 -9.62 12.19
N SER A 302 -25.06 -8.35 12.59
CA SER A 302 -26.05 -7.95 13.60
C SER A 302 -27.42 -7.60 13.05
N GLU A 303 -27.54 -7.25 11.77
CA GLU A 303 -28.81 -6.82 11.19
C GLU A 303 -29.80 -7.98 11.08
N GLU A 304 -31.04 -7.72 11.46
CA GLU A 304 -32.16 -8.63 11.27
C GLU A 304 -32.42 -8.82 9.76
N GLY A 305 -32.41 -10.07 9.30
CA GLY A 305 -32.58 -10.42 7.88
C GLY A 305 -31.29 -10.73 7.12
N MET A 306 -30.11 -10.45 7.68
CA MET A 306 -28.85 -10.94 7.11
C MET A 306 -28.52 -12.35 7.59
N VAL A 307 -27.93 -13.15 6.69
CA VAL A 307 -27.69 -14.56 6.93
C VAL A 307 -26.22 -14.84 7.21
N ASN A 308 -25.96 -15.57 8.31
CA ASN A 308 -24.61 -15.97 8.70
C ASN A 308 -24.07 -17.08 7.78
N ALA A 309 -22.74 -17.09 7.57
CA ALA A 309 -22.07 -18.09 6.75
C ALA A 309 -20.87 -18.72 7.46
N ARG A 310 -20.58 -19.99 7.15
CA ARG A 310 -19.42 -20.73 7.62
C ARG A 310 -18.79 -21.51 6.47
N PHE A 311 -17.46 -21.46 6.40
CA PHE A 311 -16.66 -22.22 5.44
C PHE A 311 -15.69 -23.12 6.20
N ASP A 312 -15.80 -24.43 6.02
CA ASP A 312 -14.87 -25.41 6.57
C ASP A 312 -13.89 -25.87 5.48
N TYR A 313 -12.59 -25.78 5.76
CA TYR A 313 -11.51 -26.13 4.84
C TYR A 313 -10.81 -27.40 5.30
N THR A 314 -10.56 -28.30 4.36
CA THR A 314 -9.66 -29.45 4.58
C THR A 314 -8.46 -29.33 3.67
N TYR A 315 -7.34 -29.94 4.07
CA TYR A 315 -6.07 -29.87 3.35
C TYR A 315 -5.57 -31.27 3.02
N HIS A 316 -4.82 -31.40 1.94
CA HIS A 316 -4.07 -32.62 1.68
C HIS A 316 -2.84 -32.70 2.59
N ASP A 317 -2.70 -33.83 3.29
CA ASP A 317 -1.65 -34.15 4.26
C ASP A 317 -0.24 -33.80 3.77
N ASN A 318 0.08 -34.15 2.53
CA ASN A 318 1.45 -34.04 2.01
C ASN A 318 1.76 -32.72 1.31
N SER A 319 0.80 -31.84 1.06
CA SER A 319 1.07 -30.64 0.24
C SER A 319 0.44 -29.34 0.76
N PHE A 320 -0.34 -29.42 1.85
CA PHE A 320 -1.03 -28.28 2.46
C PHE A 320 -1.90 -27.48 1.47
N ARG A 321 -2.32 -28.13 0.37
CA ARG A 321 -3.26 -27.56 -0.60
C ARG A 321 -4.68 -27.83 -0.11
N ILE A 322 -5.60 -26.89 -0.36
CA ILE A 322 -7.02 -27.08 -0.03
C ILE A 322 -7.54 -28.30 -0.80
N ALA A 323 -8.12 -29.25 -0.08
CA ALA A 323 -8.72 -30.47 -0.60
C ALA A 323 -10.22 -30.30 -0.81
N SER A 324 -10.91 -29.66 0.14
CA SER A 324 -12.32 -29.31 0.02
C SER A 324 -12.64 -28.01 0.75
N MET A 325 -13.64 -27.29 0.26
CA MET A 325 -14.30 -26.19 0.97
C MET A 325 -15.79 -26.53 1.11
N LYS A 326 -16.31 -26.52 2.34
CA LYS A 326 -17.72 -26.80 2.63
C LYS A 326 -18.42 -25.52 3.10
N PRO A 327 -19.25 -24.88 2.26
CA PRO A 327 -20.05 -23.74 2.65
C PRO A 327 -21.31 -24.16 3.41
N VAL A 328 -21.63 -23.43 4.49
CA VAL A 328 -22.86 -23.57 5.28
C VAL A 328 -23.43 -22.17 5.46
N ILE A 329 -24.65 -21.93 4.99
CA ILE A 329 -25.36 -20.65 5.07
C ILE A 329 -26.65 -20.86 5.87
N SER A 330 -26.90 -20.07 6.91
CA SER A 330 -28.04 -20.26 7.81
C SER A 330 -28.17 -21.70 8.34
N GLU A 331 -27.06 -22.31 8.74
CA GLU A 331 -26.99 -23.73 9.18
C GLU A 331 -27.30 -24.76 8.09
N THR A 332 -27.60 -24.33 6.86
CA THR A 332 -27.86 -25.19 5.71
C THR A 332 -26.57 -25.38 4.90
N PRO A 333 -26.04 -26.61 4.78
CA PRO A 333 -24.93 -26.88 3.87
C PRO A 333 -25.36 -26.63 2.43
N LEU A 334 -24.62 -25.78 1.71
CA LEU A 334 -24.92 -25.55 0.30
C LEU A 334 -24.27 -26.65 -0.56
N PRO A 335 -24.97 -27.17 -1.59
CA PRO A 335 -24.34 -27.97 -2.64
C PRO A 335 -23.28 -27.12 -3.37
N VAL A 336 -22.27 -27.79 -3.91
CA VAL A 336 -21.26 -27.15 -4.77
C VAL A 336 -21.90 -26.89 -6.13
N ASP A 337 -22.65 -25.79 -6.25
CA ASP A 337 -23.26 -25.42 -7.52
C ASP A 337 -22.19 -24.82 -8.45
N LEU A 338 -21.88 -25.56 -9.52
CA LEU A 338 -21.11 -25.07 -10.65
C LEU A 338 -22.05 -24.30 -11.57
N TYR A 339 -22.06 -22.97 -11.47
CA TYR A 339 -22.67 -22.14 -12.51
C TYR A 339 -21.90 -22.35 -13.82
N ARG A 340 -22.53 -23.05 -14.78
CA ARG A 340 -22.04 -23.16 -16.16
C ARG A 340 -22.87 -22.24 -17.03
N TYR A 341 -22.18 -21.44 -17.84
CA TYR A 341 -22.81 -20.73 -18.95
C TYR A 341 -23.28 -21.77 -19.97
N ASP A 342 -24.58 -21.77 -20.28
CA ASP A 342 -25.19 -22.55 -21.35
C ASP A 342 -25.93 -21.60 -22.28
N GLU A 343 -25.98 -21.91 -23.59
CA GLU A 343 -26.63 -21.05 -24.61
C GLU A 343 -28.13 -20.84 -24.33
N ILE A 344 -28.74 -21.73 -23.55
CA ILE A 344 -30.15 -21.67 -23.13
C ILE A 344 -30.39 -20.62 -22.01
N SER A 345 -29.36 -20.28 -21.23
CA SER A 345 -29.49 -19.42 -20.04
C SER A 345 -29.62 -17.92 -20.37
N GLY A 346 -29.14 -17.51 -21.55
CA GLY A 346 -29.14 -16.13 -22.02
C GLY A 346 -27.79 -15.72 -22.63
N LYS A 347 -27.80 -14.63 -23.42
CA LYS A 347 -26.63 -14.06 -24.09
C LYS A 347 -26.56 -12.56 -23.80
N VAL A 348 -25.41 -12.12 -23.29
CA VAL A 348 -25.10 -10.71 -23.05
C VAL A 348 -24.02 -10.26 -24.02
N GLN A 349 -24.22 -9.13 -24.69
CA GLN A 349 -23.20 -8.49 -25.54
C GLN A 349 -22.79 -7.13 -24.99
N TYR A 350 -21.48 -6.89 -25.02
CA TYR A 350 -20.84 -5.72 -24.45
C TYR A 350 -20.17 -4.88 -25.54
N THR A 351 -20.20 -3.56 -25.38
CA THR A 351 -19.27 -2.68 -26.10
C THR A 351 -17.83 -2.95 -25.66
N ALA A 352 -16.84 -2.40 -26.38
CA ALA A 352 -15.43 -2.56 -26.00
C ALA A 352 -15.12 -2.08 -24.57
N TYR A 353 -15.87 -1.10 -24.06
CA TYR A 353 -15.73 -0.55 -22.71
C TYR A 353 -16.71 -1.15 -21.69
N GLY A 354 -17.44 -2.21 -22.05
CA GLY A 354 -18.22 -2.99 -21.09
C GLY A 354 -19.66 -2.53 -20.87
N GLU A 355 -20.18 -1.60 -21.68
CA GLU A 355 -21.60 -1.26 -21.67
C GLU A 355 -22.40 -2.40 -22.30
N VAL A 356 -23.46 -2.85 -21.62
CA VAL A 356 -24.38 -3.87 -22.14
C VAL A 356 -25.32 -3.22 -23.15
N TYR A 357 -25.27 -3.63 -24.42
CA TYR A 357 -26.18 -3.14 -25.47
C TYR A 357 -27.18 -4.20 -25.94
N LEU A 358 -26.96 -5.48 -25.60
CA LEU A 358 -27.92 -6.56 -25.82
C LEU A 358 -27.87 -7.53 -24.64
N ASP A 359 -29.03 -7.84 -24.08
CA ASP A 359 -29.23 -8.91 -23.11
C ASP A 359 -30.50 -9.68 -23.52
N SER A 360 -30.34 -10.96 -23.83
CA SER A 360 -31.45 -11.80 -24.29
C SER A 360 -32.34 -12.32 -23.16
N ASN A 361 -31.92 -12.18 -21.89
CA ASN A 361 -32.70 -12.61 -20.73
C ASN A 361 -32.45 -11.69 -19.52
N PRO A 362 -32.94 -10.43 -19.52
CA PRO A 362 -32.69 -9.47 -18.44
C PRO A 362 -33.25 -9.89 -17.06
N GLU A 363 -34.22 -10.82 -17.05
CA GLU A 363 -34.78 -11.38 -15.81
C GLU A 363 -33.76 -12.27 -15.07
N PHE A 364 -32.77 -12.80 -15.78
CA PHE A 364 -31.68 -13.57 -15.18
C PHE A 364 -30.58 -12.62 -14.68
N GLN A 365 -30.58 -12.37 -13.37
CA GLN A 365 -29.59 -11.50 -12.73
C GLN A 365 -28.22 -12.17 -12.63
N LEU A 366 -27.30 -11.78 -13.52
CA LEU A 366 -25.90 -12.18 -13.45
C LEU A 366 -25.09 -11.23 -12.57
N VAL A 367 -24.59 -11.73 -11.44
CA VAL A 367 -23.81 -10.93 -10.47
C VAL A 367 -22.45 -10.49 -11.04
N VAL A 368 -21.78 -11.35 -11.82
CA VAL A 368 -20.45 -11.10 -12.37
C VAL A 368 -20.57 -10.54 -13.79
N GLY A 369 -20.03 -9.34 -14.03
CA GLY A 369 -20.09 -8.65 -15.32
C GLY A 369 -18.72 -8.43 -15.96
N PHE A 370 -18.59 -7.28 -16.62
CA PHE A 370 -17.40 -6.90 -17.39
C PHE A 370 -16.09 -7.06 -16.58
N HIS A 371 -15.07 -7.68 -17.20
CA HIS A 371 -13.77 -7.94 -16.59
C HIS A 371 -13.82 -8.74 -15.25
N GLY A 372 -14.92 -9.43 -14.96
CA GLY A 372 -15.08 -10.26 -13.76
C GLY A 372 -15.41 -9.50 -12.48
N GLY A 373 -15.73 -8.19 -12.57
CA GLY A 373 -16.22 -7.41 -11.43
C GLY A 373 -17.73 -7.61 -11.19
N LEU A 374 -18.25 -7.02 -10.12
CA LEU A 374 -19.69 -7.10 -9.79
C LEU A 374 -20.43 -5.98 -10.50
N TYR A 375 -21.25 -6.31 -11.50
CA TYR A 375 -21.97 -5.30 -12.28
C TYR A 375 -23.34 -5.01 -11.67
N ASP A 376 -23.62 -3.73 -11.45
CA ASP A 376 -24.92 -3.26 -10.97
C ASP A 376 -25.68 -2.57 -12.13
N PRO A 377 -26.81 -3.12 -12.59
CA PRO A 377 -27.56 -2.58 -13.72
C PRO A 377 -28.29 -1.26 -13.41
N LEU A 378 -28.47 -0.88 -12.14
CA LEU A 378 -29.07 0.39 -11.74
C LEU A 378 -28.05 1.52 -11.83
N THR A 379 -26.87 1.31 -11.24
CA THR A 379 -25.82 2.34 -11.20
C THR A 379 -24.97 2.36 -12.46
N LYS A 380 -24.99 1.28 -13.25
CA LYS A 380 -24.12 1.04 -14.41
C LYS A 380 -22.62 0.98 -14.02
N LEU A 381 -22.34 0.66 -12.76
CA LEU A 381 -20.99 0.50 -12.26
C LEU A 381 -20.59 -0.97 -12.18
N VAL A 382 -19.29 -1.23 -12.37
CA VAL A 382 -18.66 -2.52 -12.11
C VAL A 382 -17.76 -2.35 -10.89
N HIS A 383 -18.15 -2.97 -9.79
CA HIS A 383 -17.41 -2.94 -8.53
C HIS A 383 -16.23 -3.92 -8.54
N PHE A 384 -15.05 -3.40 -8.24
CA PHE A 384 -13.88 -4.18 -7.83
C PHE A 384 -13.49 -3.73 -6.42
N THR A 385 -12.93 -4.63 -5.62
CA THR A 385 -12.71 -4.44 -4.16
C THR A 385 -12.16 -3.05 -3.75
N GLN A 386 -11.26 -2.44 -4.54
CA GLN A 386 -10.74 -1.09 -4.28
C GLN A 386 -11.38 0.05 -5.10
N ARG A 387 -11.95 -0.22 -6.28
CA ARG A 387 -12.38 0.82 -7.24
C ARG A 387 -13.59 0.37 -8.05
N ASP A 388 -14.47 1.32 -8.32
CA ASP A 388 -15.60 1.11 -9.22
C ASP A 388 -15.26 1.64 -10.61
N TYR A 389 -15.70 0.91 -11.63
CA TYR A 389 -15.58 1.28 -13.03
C TYR A 389 -16.93 1.69 -13.61
N ASP A 390 -16.98 2.85 -14.26
CA ASP A 390 -18.16 3.35 -14.93
C ASP A 390 -18.14 2.92 -16.40
N VAL A 391 -19.09 2.05 -16.79
CA VAL A 391 -19.17 1.50 -18.15
C VAL A 391 -19.62 2.54 -19.17
N LEU A 392 -20.37 3.56 -18.74
CA LEU A 392 -20.86 4.63 -19.62
C LEU A 392 -19.75 5.64 -19.90
N ALA A 393 -18.98 6.02 -18.87
CA ALA A 393 -17.86 6.96 -19.02
C ALA A 393 -16.56 6.30 -19.50
N GLY A 394 -16.49 4.96 -19.52
CA GLY A 394 -15.33 4.19 -19.95
C GLY A 394 -14.10 4.37 -19.06
N ARG A 395 -14.29 4.65 -17.76
CA ARG A 395 -13.21 5.01 -16.83
C ARG A 395 -13.52 4.61 -15.40
N TRP A 396 -12.50 4.63 -14.55
CA TRP A 396 -12.69 4.47 -13.12
C TRP A 396 -13.39 5.68 -12.49
N THR A 397 -14.21 5.45 -11.45
CA THR A 397 -14.93 6.51 -10.73
C THR A 397 -14.06 7.28 -9.74
N SER A 398 -13.00 6.64 -9.22
CA SER A 398 -12.03 7.21 -8.29
C SER A 398 -10.62 7.17 -8.88
N PRO A 399 -9.73 8.13 -8.57
CA PRO A 399 -8.35 8.12 -9.05
C PRO A 399 -7.45 7.12 -8.29
N ASP A 400 -6.43 6.55 -8.96
CA ASP A 400 -5.39 5.76 -8.29
C ASP A 400 -4.18 6.61 -7.87
N TYR A 401 -4.15 7.05 -6.62
CA TYR A 401 -3.03 7.82 -6.06
C TYR A 401 -1.76 7.00 -5.80
N SER A 402 -1.85 5.66 -5.76
CA SER A 402 -0.68 4.78 -5.59
C SER A 402 0.24 4.77 -6.82
N MET A 403 -0.23 5.36 -7.93
CA MET A 403 0.53 5.54 -9.16
C MET A 403 1.67 6.55 -9.01
N TRP A 404 1.53 7.53 -8.12
CA TRP A 404 2.51 8.61 -7.94
C TRP A 404 3.94 8.17 -7.60
N PRO A 405 4.18 7.26 -6.63
CA PRO A 405 5.54 6.76 -6.39
C PRO A 405 6.09 5.96 -7.59
N LYS A 406 5.23 5.25 -8.33
CA LYS A 406 5.62 4.47 -9.52
C LYS A 406 6.07 5.38 -10.66
N ILE A 407 5.27 6.41 -10.97
CA ILE A 407 5.55 7.35 -12.06
C ILE A 407 6.77 8.23 -11.79
N GLY A 408 7.04 8.54 -10.51
CA GLY A 408 8.25 9.25 -10.11
C GLY A 408 9.53 8.42 -10.30
N LYS A 409 9.45 7.08 -10.25
CA LYS A 409 10.59 6.17 -10.46
C LYS A 409 10.77 5.80 -11.93
N ASP A 410 9.68 5.49 -12.62
CA ASP A 410 9.65 5.16 -14.05
C ASP A 410 8.64 6.05 -14.82
N PRO A 411 9.06 7.24 -15.26
CA PRO A 411 8.18 8.18 -15.96
C PRO A 411 7.62 7.60 -17.27
N ALA A 412 6.31 7.73 -17.44
CA ALA A 412 5.55 7.25 -18.59
C ALA A 412 4.28 8.11 -18.79
N PRO A 413 3.55 7.96 -19.92
CA PRO A 413 2.23 8.56 -20.06
C PRO A 413 1.26 7.95 -19.04
N PHE A 414 0.48 8.79 -18.37
CA PHE A 414 -0.48 8.31 -17.38
C PHE A 414 -1.71 9.22 -17.29
N ASN A 415 -2.76 8.69 -16.65
CA ASN A 415 -3.97 9.39 -16.25
C ASN A 415 -4.55 8.62 -15.06
N LEU A 416 -5.00 9.33 -14.01
CA LEU A 416 -5.43 8.71 -12.76
C LEU A 416 -6.73 7.87 -12.89
N TYR A 417 -7.54 8.13 -13.92
CA TYR A 417 -8.86 7.52 -14.14
C TYR A 417 -8.92 6.58 -15.33
N MET A 418 -7.94 6.62 -16.24
CA MET A 418 -8.02 5.85 -17.48
C MET A 418 -8.08 4.34 -17.21
N PHE A 419 -8.90 3.65 -17.98
CA PHE A 419 -9.03 2.20 -17.91
C PHE A 419 -8.07 1.54 -18.92
N LYS A 420 -7.18 0.67 -18.44
CA LYS A 420 -6.23 -0.12 -19.26
C LYS A 420 -5.50 0.69 -20.36
N ASN A 421 -5.02 1.89 -20.05
CA ASN A 421 -4.37 2.80 -21.02
C ASN A 421 -5.23 3.07 -22.28
N ASN A 422 -6.56 3.10 -22.12
CA ASN A 422 -7.55 3.20 -23.21
C ASN A 422 -7.48 2.04 -24.21
N ASN A 423 -7.04 0.86 -23.76
CA ASN A 423 -7.09 -0.39 -24.50
C ASN A 423 -7.79 -1.46 -23.64
N PRO A 424 -9.13 -1.46 -23.59
CA PRO A 424 -9.89 -2.34 -22.69
C PRO A 424 -9.83 -3.83 -23.08
N LEU A 425 -9.57 -4.16 -24.35
CA LEU A 425 -9.65 -5.53 -24.85
C LEU A 425 -8.33 -6.31 -24.75
N SER A 426 -7.17 -5.65 -24.84
CA SER A 426 -5.87 -6.32 -24.73
C SER A 426 -5.41 -6.42 -23.28
N ASP A 427 -4.55 -7.39 -22.98
CA ASP A 427 -3.78 -7.37 -21.72
C ASP A 427 -2.90 -6.12 -21.66
N MET A 428 -2.73 -5.54 -20.46
CA MET A 428 -1.88 -4.36 -20.31
C MET A 428 -0.44 -4.71 -20.74
N LEU A 429 0.15 -3.87 -21.60
CA LEU A 429 1.56 -3.97 -21.97
C LEU A 429 2.44 -3.63 -20.75
N ASP A 430 2.96 -4.66 -20.09
CA ASP A 430 3.89 -4.56 -18.96
C ASP A 430 5.20 -5.30 -19.30
N VAL A 431 6.33 -4.86 -18.74
CA VAL A 431 7.60 -5.60 -18.75
C VAL A 431 7.41 -7.04 -18.21
N LYS A 432 6.41 -7.28 -17.36
CA LYS A 432 6.00 -8.62 -16.92
C LYS A 432 5.55 -9.53 -18.07
N ASN A 433 5.09 -8.99 -19.20
CA ASN A 433 4.73 -9.77 -20.39
C ASN A 433 5.97 -10.42 -21.06
N TYR A 434 7.17 -9.90 -20.78
CA TYR A 434 8.44 -10.50 -21.16
C TYR A 434 8.91 -11.46 -20.05
N VAL A 435 8.49 -12.72 -20.19
CA VAL A 435 8.71 -13.79 -19.22
C VAL A 435 10.20 -14.18 -19.19
N THR A 436 10.89 -13.77 -18.13
CA THR A 436 12.36 -13.83 -17.99
C THR A 436 12.79 -14.46 -16.66
N ASP A 437 11.86 -15.15 -16.00
CA ASP A 437 12.07 -15.93 -14.78
C ASP A 437 11.32 -17.27 -14.89
N VAL A 438 11.89 -18.31 -14.30
CA VAL A 438 11.43 -19.70 -14.34
C VAL A 438 10.07 -19.84 -13.65
N LYS A 439 9.83 -19.11 -12.55
CA LYS A 439 8.54 -19.15 -11.85
C LYS A 439 7.40 -18.74 -12.79
N SER A 440 7.55 -17.62 -13.50
CA SER A 440 6.54 -17.12 -14.43
C SER A 440 6.34 -18.07 -15.62
N TRP A 441 7.41 -18.67 -16.14
CA TRP A 441 7.30 -19.72 -17.18
C TRP A 441 6.54 -20.95 -16.68
N LEU A 442 6.81 -21.43 -15.47
CA LEU A 442 6.07 -22.56 -14.88
C LEU A 442 4.57 -22.27 -14.78
N VAL A 443 4.20 -21.06 -14.34
CA VAL A 443 2.78 -20.63 -14.26
C VAL A 443 2.13 -20.66 -15.64
N MET A 444 2.81 -20.19 -16.69
CA MET A 444 2.29 -20.24 -18.07
C MET A 444 1.98 -21.65 -18.56
N PHE A 445 2.72 -22.66 -18.09
CA PHE A 445 2.48 -24.08 -18.41
C PHE A 445 1.50 -24.76 -17.43
N GLY A 446 0.83 -23.99 -16.56
CA GLY A 446 -0.14 -24.49 -15.59
C GLY A 446 0.46 -25.05 -14.30
N PHE A 447 1.77 -24.93 -14.09
CA PHE A 447 2.42 -25.39 -12.85
C PHE A 447 2.20 -24.39 -11.72
N GLN A 448 1.71 -24.88 -10.59
CA GLN A 448 1.51 -24.09 -9.36
C GLN A 448 2.42 -24.61 -8.24
N LEU A 449 3.67 -24.17 -8.22
CA LEU A 449 4.65 -24.59 -7.20
C LEU A 449 4.21 -24.27 -5.78
N SER A 450 3.38 -23.24 -5.58
CA SER A 450 2.79 -22.89 -4.28
C SER A 450 1.89 -23.98 -3.68
N ASN A 451 1.40 -24.92 -4.49
CA ASN A 451 0.56 -26.04 -4.01
C ASN A 451 1.39 -27.29 -3.65
N ILE A 452 2.68 -27.29 -3.98
CA ILE A 452 3.59 -28.43 -3.79
C ILE A 452 4.69 -28.10 -2.78
N ILE A 453 5.18 -26.85 -2.82
CA ILE A 453 6.25 -26.33 -1.96
C ILE A 453 5.60 -25.34 -0.98
N PRO A 454 5.30 -25.75 0.27
CA PRO A 454 4.78 -24.86 1.29
C PRO A 454 5.58 -23.56 1.44
N GLY A 455 4.87 -22.43 1.53
CA GLY A 455 5.47 -21.09 1.61
C GLY A 455 6.01 -20.54 0.30
N PHE A 456 6.04 -21.32 -0.80
CA PHE A 456 6.46 -20.78 -2.10
C PHE A 456 5.49 -19.69 -2.55
N PRO A 457 5.97 -18.52 -3.00
CA PRO A 457 5.10 -17.38 -3.25
C PRO A 457 4.08 -17.70 -4.35
N ARG A 458 2.79 -17.50 -4.07
CA ARG A 458 1.72 -17.64 -5.07
C ARG A 458 1.93 -16.65 -6.22
N HIS A 459 1.39 -16.97 -7.39
CA HIS A 459 1.28 -16.01 -8.47
C HIS A 459 -0.04 -15.26 -8.28
N SER A 460 0.05 -13.97 -7.95
CA SER A 460 -1.12 -13.14 -7.71
C SER A 460 -1.74 -12.73 -9.04
N LEU A 461 -2.98 -13.11 -9.29
CA LEU A 461 -3.79 -12.69 -10.43
C LEU A 461 -4.84 -11.69 -9.93
N TYR A 462 -4.43 -10.45 -9.71
CA TYR A 462 -5.33 -9.36 -9.37
C TYR A 462 -5.47 -8.42 -10.57
N PHE A 463 -6.70 -8.21 -11.04
CA PHE A 463 -6.97 -7.17 -12.03
C PHE A 463 -6.87 -5.78 -11.38
N VAL A 464 -7.44 -5.63 -10.18
CA VAL A 464 -7.29 -4.47 -9.30
C VAL A 464 -6.58 -4.95 -8.04
N GLU A 465 -5.51 -4.27 -7.64
CA GLU A 465 -4.78 -4.58 -6.41
C GLU A 465 -5.72 -4.55 -5.19
N PRO A 466 -5.66 -5.53 -4.27
CA PRO A 466 -6.51 -5.56 -3.08
C PRO A 466 -6.11 -4.50 -2.05
N PRO A 467 -7.03 -4.06 -1.17
CA PRO A 467 -6.75 -3.03 -0.15
C PRO A 467 -5.70 -3.49 0.87
N TYR A 468 -5.08 -2.51 1.53
CA TYR A 468 -3.94 -2.73 2.42
C TYR A 468 -4.23 -3.77 3.50
N GLU A 469 -5.40 -3.70 4.13
CA GLU A 469 -5.84 -4.62 5.18
C GLU A 469 -6.04 -6.05 4.68
N LEU A 470 -6.51 -6.25 3.45
CA LEU A 470 -6.62 -7.59 2.86
C LEU A 470 -5.22 -8.19 2.63
N GLN A 471 -4.27 -7.37 2.17
CA GLN A 471 -2.89 -7.79 2.05
C GLN A 471 -2.27 -8.04 3.43
N ALA A 472 -2.45 -7.13 4.39
CA ALA A 472 -1.87 -7.23 5.73
C ALA A 472 -2.39 -8.46 6.48
N THR A 473 -3.68 -8.78 6.38
CA THR A 473 -4.27 -9.98 7.01
C THR A 473 -3.72 -11.29 6.43
N GLN A 474 -3.37 -11.32 5.14
CA GLN A 474 -2.68 -12.48 4.55
C GLN A 474 -1.21 -12.57 4.98
N HIS A 475 -0.48 -11.45 4.97
CA HIS A 475 0.96 -11.43 5.28
C HIS A 475 1.26 -11.53 6.78
N CYS A 476 0.30 -11.23 7.65
CA CYS A 476 0.53 -11.22 9.10
C CYS A 476 0.83 -12.60 9.70
N GLU A 477 0.62 -13.68 8.95
CA GLU A 477 1.00 -15.04 9.34
C GLU A 477 2.44 -15.41 8.97
N ASN A 478 3.12 -14.57 8.18
CA ASN A 478 4.53 -14.74 7.87
C ASN A 478 5.41 -14.43 9.09
N GLY A 479 6.60 -15.02 9.14
CA GLY A 479 7.58 -14.70 10.17
C GLY A 479 7.96 -13.22 10.16
N GLN A 480 7.96 -12.59 11.34
CA GLN A 480 8.44 -11.21 11.50
C GLN A 480 9.95 -11.14 11.24
N LEU A 481 10.45 -9.95 10.87
CA LEU A 481 11.85 -9.71 10.50
C LEU A 481 12.55 -8.68 11.41
N LEU A 482 12.13 -8.59 12.67
CA LEU A 482 12.61 -7.59 13.64
C LEU A 482 14.03 -7.91 14.14
N THR A 483 14.34 -9.19 14.34
CA THR A 483 15.61 -9.64 14.93
C THR A 483 16.55 -10.24 13.87
N GLY A 484 17.85 -10.29 14.18
CA GLY A 484 18.85 -10.89 13.28
C GLY A 484 18.61 -12.38 13.00
N VAL A 485 18.12 -13.15 13.98
CA VAL A 485 17.81 -14.58 13.80
C VAL A 485 16.61 -14.79 12.89
N GLN A 486 15.59 -13.94 13.00
CA GLN A 486 14.43 -13.95 12.09
C GLN A 486 14.85 -13.67 10.65
N GLN A 487 15.70 -12.65 10.44
CA GLN A 487 16.25 -12.35 9.11
C GLN A 487 17.14 -13.49 8.59
N ALA A 488 17.89 -14.17 9.46
CA ALA A 488 18.65 -15.35 9.08
C ALA A 488 17.74 -16.50 8.61
N ALA A 489 16.67 -16.80 9.35
CA ALA A 489 15.68 -17.80 8.96
C ALA A 489 15.00 -17.47 7.62
N GLU A 490 14.68 -16.20 7.38
CA GLU A 490 14.13 -15.76 6.10
C GLU A 490 15.13 -15.89 4.95
N ARG A 491 16.41 -15.58 5.17
CA ARG A 491 17.47 -15.85 4.18
C ARG A 491 17.53 -17.34 3.82
N HIS A 492 17.37 -18.23 4.80
CA HIS A 492 17.33 -19.69 4.57
C HIS A 492 16.09 -20.08 3.74
N ASN A 493 14.91 -19.52 4.04
CA ASN A 493 13.70 -19.73 3.26
C ASN A 493 13.85 -19.25 1.81
N GLN A 494 14.33 -18.01 1.61
CA GLN A 494 14.49 -17.42 0.28
C GLN A 494 15.52 -18.17 -0.56
N ALA A 495 16.67 -18.52 0.02
CA ALA A 495 17.69 -19.30 -0.66
C ALA A 495 17.17 -20.69 -1.08
N PHE A 496 16.39 -21.35 -0.21
CA PHE A 496 15.80 -22.66 -0.52
C PHE A 496 14.75 -22.61 -1.63
N MET A 497 14.02 -21.50 -1.77
CA MET A 497 13.00 -21.30 -2.83
C MET A 497 13.56 -20.75 -4.15
N ALA A 498 14.86 -20.43 -4.22
CA ALA A 498 15.47 -19.91 -5.43
C ALA A 498 15.52 -20.96 -6.54
N LEU A 499 15.00 -20.63 -7.73
CA LEU A 499 15.03 -21.53 -8.89
C LEU A 499 16.26 -21.26 -9.75
N GLU A 500 16.37 -20.08 -10.34
CA GLU A 500 17.45 -19.74 -11.28
C GLU A 500 18.80 -19.54 -10.57
N GLY A 501 19.90 -19.91 -11.23
CA GLY A 501 21.24 -19.57 -10.76
C GLY A 501 21.51 -18.06 -10.77
N ARG A 502 20.97 -17.33 -11.76
CA ARG A 502 21.08 -15.87 -11.88
C ARG A 502 19.82 -15.26 -12.46
N ARG A 503 19.22 -14.30 -11.74
CA ARG A 503 18.03 -13.56 -12.21
C ARG A 503 18.44 -12.34 -13.05
N LEU A 504 17.60 -12.02 -14.04
CA LEU A 504 17.70 -10.79 -14.82
C LEU A 504 17.38 -9.59 -13.92
N ASN A 505 18.23 -8.55 -13.93
CA ASN A 505 17.88 -7.27 -13.32
C ASN A 505 17.08 -6.44 -14.33
N LYS A 506 15.80 -6.20 -14.03
CA LYS A 506 14.89 -5.41 -14.87
C LYS A 506 14.85 -3.93 -14.51
N GLU A 507 15.52 -3.50 -13.44
CA GLU A 507 15.48 -2.11 -13.00
C GLU A 507 16.25 -1.20 -13.96
N ARG A 508 15.53 -0.23 -14.55
CA ARG A 508 16.08 0.73 -15.53
C ARG A 508 16.74 1.95 -14.87
N ARG A 509 16.34 2.30 -13.65
CA ARG A 509 16.91 3.40 -12.86
C ARG A 509 17.23 2.93 -11.44
N ARG A 510 18.45 3.25 -10.98
CA ARG A 510 18.90 3.03 -9.60
C ARG A 510 18.61 4.28 -8.76
N ARG A 511 17.35 4.53 -8.41
CA ARG A 511 17.02 5.46 -7.32
C ARG A 511 16.97 4.69 -6.01
N LYS A 512 17.59 5.22 -4.95
CA LYS A 512 17.47 4.65 -3.61
C LYS A 512 16.09 5.02 -3.05
N ASP A 513 15.24 4.03 -2.88
CA ASP A 513 13.95 4.20 -2.23
C ASP A 513 14.17 4.41 -0.72
N LYS A 514 13.52 5.42 -0.14
CA LYS A 514 13.51 5.65 1.31
C LYS A 514 12.08 5.36 1.80
N PRO A 515 11.88 4.46 2.78
CA PRO A 515 10.56 4.13 3.30
C PRO A 515 9.76 5.39 3.66
N GLY A 516 8.47 5.39 3.32
CA GLY A 516 7.57 6.51 3.56
C GLY A 516 7.82 7.79 2.75
N HIS A 517 8.90 7.90 1.95
CA HIS A 517 9.20 9.12 1.19
C HIS A 517 8.90 8.96 -0.30
N TRP A 518 7.72 9.39 -0.72
CA TRP A 518 7.30 9.30 -2.12
C TRP A 518 7.89 10.44 -2.98
N PHE A 519 7.86 11.67 -2.47
CA PHE A 519 8.08 12.90 -3.20
C PHE A 519 9.34 13.65 -2.78
N GLY A 520 9.61 14.76 -3.48
CA GLY A 520 10.64 15.71 -3.10
C GLY A 520 10.43 16.25 -1.69
N THR A 521 11.51 16.37 -0.91
CA THR A 521 11.41 16.76 0.50
C THR A 521 11.33 18.28 0.65
N SER A 522 10.34 18.77 1.38
CA SER A 522 10.25 20.20 1.72
C SER A 522 11.26 20.59 2.80
N THR A 523 11.46 21.89 2.99
CA THR A 523 12.30 22.40 4.08
C THR A 523 11.77 21.92 5.43
N PRO A 524 12.58 21.23 6.25
CA PRO A 524 12.16 20.78 7.57
C PRO A 524 12.26 21.93 8.59
N ILE A 525 11.31 22.00 9.54
CA ILE A 525 11.43 22.88 10.72
C ILE A 525 12.57 22.38 11.63
N ILE A 526 12.69 21.05 11.74
CA ILE A 526 13.76 20.39 12.49
C ILE A 526 14.95 20.21 11.56
N GLY A 527 15.85 21.19 11.58
CA GLY A 527 16.98 21.25 10.66
C GLY A 527 18.04 20.17 10.89
N ARG A 528 18.95 20.06 9.91
CA ARG A 528 20.06 19.10 9.94
C ARG A 528 20.89 19.29 11.21
N GLY A 529 21.25 18.17 11.83
CA GLY A 529 22.10 18.18 13.03
C GLY A 529 21.35 18.40 14.34
N VAL A 530 20.02 18.49 14.31
CA VAL A 530 19.15 18.47 15.49
C VAL A 530 18.54 17.08 15.65
N MET A 531 18.53 16.57 16.88
CA MET A 531 17.79 15.40 17.30
C MET A 531 16.59 15.85 18.12
N LEU A 532 15.42 15.29 17.85
CA LEU A 532 14.26 15.38 18.73
C LEU A 532 13.80 13.97 19.08
N ALA A 533 13.61 13.75 20.38
CA ALA A 533 13.02 12.53 20.90
C ALA A 533 11.80 12.89 21.75
N LEU A 534 10.74 12.10 21.64
CA LEU A 534 9.61 12.14 22.56
C LEU A 534 9.81 11.03 23.59
N THR A 535 10.11 11.41 24.83
CA THR A 535 10.33 10.50 25.95
C THR A 535 9.34 10.84 27.04
N GLU A 536 8.48 9.88 27.40
CA GLU A 536 7.43 10.07 28.42
C GLU A 536 6.54 11.31 28.16
N GLY A 537 6.21 11.57 26.88
CA GLY A 537 5.39 12.72 26.47
C GLY A 537 6.12 14.06 26.48
N ARG A 538 7.41 14.11 26.85
CA ARG A 538 8.24 15.32 26.79
C ARG A 538 9.24 15.26 25.65
N VAL A 539 9.52 16.42 25.07
CA VAL A 539 10.49 16.61 24.01
C VAL A 539 11.88 16.73 24.63
N VAL A 540 12.82 15.92 24.16
CA VAL A 540 14.25 16.05 24.43
C VAL A 540 14.93 16.44 23.13
N ALA A 541 15.53 17.63 23.10
CA ALA A 541 16.23 18.15 21.95
C ALA A 541 17.75 18.07 22.13
N GLY A 542 18.43 17.40 21.21
CA GLY A 542 19.89 17.37 21.12
C GLY A 542 20.38 18.15 19.91
N VAL A 543 21.53 18.81 20.03
CA VAL A 543 22.09 19.63 18.95
C VAL A 543 23.54 19.23 18.71
N SER A 544 23.86 18.86 17.47
CA SER A 544 25.22 18.53 17.05
C SER A 544 26.01 19.77 16.64
N ALA A 545 27.33 19.64 16.46
CA ALA A 545 28.18 20.70 15.93
C ALA A 545 27.74 21.20 14.54
N SER A 546 27.13 20.33 13.73
CA SER A 546 26.67 20.66 12.37
C SER A 546 25.37 21.43 12.27
N ALA A 547 24.66 21.65 13.40
CA ALA A 547 23.40 22.38 13.40
C ALA A 547 23.64 23.88 13.22
N GLY A 548 22.93 24.49 12.26
CA GLY A 548 22.92 25.94 12.06
C GLY A 548 22.09 26.65 13.13
N ASP A 549 22.34 27.94 13.34
CA ASP A 549 21.79 28.73 14.46
C ASP A 549 20.27 28.72 14.54
N ASP A 550 19.58 28.82 13.39
CA ASP A 550 18.12 28.71 13.32
C ASP A 550 17.60 27.37 13.86
N SER A 551 18.28 26.28 13.49
CA SER A 551 17.92 24.94 13.97
C SER A 551 18.19 24.79 15.47
N ARG A 552 19.23 25.45 16.00
CA ARG A 552 19.50 25.50 17.45
C ARG A 552 18.40 26.24 18.20
N LYS A 553 17.92 27.36 17.66
CA LYS A 553 16.81 28.13 18.24
C LYS A 553 15.52 27.31 18.29
N VAL A 554 15.16 26.63 17.21
CA VAL A 554 13.99 25.72 17.18
C VAL A 554 14.14 24.61 18.24
N ALA A 555 15.32 23.98 18.30
CA ALA A 555 15.60 22.92 19.27
C ALA A 555 15.48 23.42 20.72
N LEU A 556 16.00 24.61 21.03
CA LEU A 556 15.90 25.23 22.35
C LEU A 556 14.43 25.43 22.77
N VAL A 557 13.62 26.01 21.89
CA VAL A 557 12.21 26.30 22.18
C VAL A 557 11.37 25.03 22.29
N LEU A 558 11.72 23.95 21.60
CA LEU A 558 11.01 22.67 21.74
C LEU A 558 11.50 21.85 22.94
N ASN A 559 12.75 22.01 23.36
CA ASN A 559 13.32 21.21 24.45
C ASN A 559 12.54 21.36 25.76
N GLY A 560 12.16 20.24 26.37
CA GLY A 560 11.38 20.20 27.61
C GLY A 560 9.88 20.43 27.44
N ALA A 561 9.40 20.74 26.22
CA ALA A 561 7.97 20.87 25.95
C ALA A 561 7.26 19.52 26.05
N GLN A 562 6.02 19.51 26.53
CA GLN A 562 5.14 18.35 26.53
C GLN A 562 4.35 18.31 25.22
N TYR A 563 4.39 17.18 24.50
CA TYR A 563 3.60 16.99 23.29
C TYR A 563 2.18 16.54 23.64
N LEU A 564 1.17 17.18 23.02
CA LEU A 564 -0.23 16.83 23.24
C LEU A 564 -0.66 15.72 22.27
N ASP A 565 -0.39 14.48 22.65
CA ASP A 565 -0.68 13.31 21.83
C ASP A 565 -2.17 13.18 21.48
N GLY A 566 -2.46 12.71 20.26
CA GLY A 566 -3.81 12.58 19.72
C GLY A 566 -4.51 13.89 19.32
N THR A 567 -3.88 15.07 19.47
CA THR A 567 -4.51 16.38 19.17
C THR A 567 -3.88 17.15 18.01
N HIS A 568 -3.19 16.47 17.10
CA HIS A 568 -2.69 17.09 15.87
C HIS A 568 -3.77 17.05 14.77
N TYR A 569 -3.82 18.09 13.94
CA TYR A 569 -4.87 18.21 12.91
C TYR A 569 -4.31 18.83 11.64
N THR A 570 -4.97 18.56 10.50
CA THR A 570 -4.68 19.25 9.24
C THR A 570 -5.57 20.48 9.11
N GLN A 571 -5.00 21.68 9.23
CA GLN A 571 -5.74 22.94 9.18
C GLN A 571 -5.28 23.77 7.99
N GLU A 572 -6.20 24.17 7.11
CA GLU A 572 -5.88 24.91 5.87
C GLU A 572 -4.76 24.24 5.04
N GLY A 573 -4.75 22.90 5.02
CA GLY A 573 -3.72 22.10 4.33
C GLY A 573 -2.37 21.96 5.06
N ARG A 574 -2.21 22.58 6.23
CA ARG A 574 -1.00 22.50 7.06
C ARG A 574 -1.11 21.41 8.13
N ASP A 575 -0.03 20.68 8.34
CA ASP A 575 0.09 19.74 9.46
C ASP A 575 0.36 20.51 10.77
N CYS A 576 -0.58 20.55 11.71
CA CYS A 576 -0.46 21.35 12.92
C CYS A 576 -0.28 20.48 14.16
N HIS A 577 0.83 20.68 14.86
CA HIS A 577 1.19 19.98 16.11
C HIS A 577 1.24 20.94 17.29
N TYR A 578 0.81 20.46 18.45
CA TYR A 578 0.66 21.27 19.65
C TYR A 578 1.52 20.73 20.80
N PHE A 579 2.19 21.66 21.45
CA PHE A 579 3.09 21.43 22.57
C PHE A 579 2.80 22.43 23.68
N VAL A 580 3.17 22.08 24.90
CA VAL A 580 2.98 22.92 26.06
C VAL A 580 4.27 23.00 26.88
N LYS A 581 4.59 24.19 27.40
CA LYS A 581 5.68 24.41 28.34
C LYS A 581 5.16 25.09 29.60
N VAL A 582 5.51 24.54 30.75
CA VAL A 582 5.25 25.15 32.07
C VAL A 582 6.36 26.15 32.35
N GLY A 583 6.00 27.41 32.61
CA GLY A 583 6.94 28.50 32.93
C GLY A 583 6.82 29.72 32.02
N SER A 584 7.79 30.63 32.14
CA SER A 584 7.85 31.85 31.31
C SER A 584 8.43 31.58 29.92
N ALA A 585 7.88 32.25 28.91
CA ALA A 585 8.42 32.26 27.55
C ALA A 585 9.62 33.21 27.38
N ASP A 586 9.92 34.08 28.35
CA ASP A 586 10.84 35.21 28.16
C ASP A 586 12.26 34.77 27.74
N GLY A 587 12.77 33.66 28.29
CA GLY A 587 14.09 33.12 27.91
C GLY A 587 14.13 32.63 26.46
N ASP A 588 13.10 31.90 26.03
CA ASP A 588 12.98 31.38 24.68
C ASP A 588 12.72 32.52 23.66
N LEU A 589 11.92 33.52 24.03
CA LEU A 589 11.66 34.72 23.24
C LEU A 589 12.92 35.59 23.07
N LEU A 590 13.73 35.72 24.12
CA LEU A 590 15.01 36.42 24.06
C LEU A 590 15.97 35.73 23.09
N ALA A 591 16.06 34.39 23.15
CA ALA A 591 16.89 33.60 22.23
C ALA A 591 16.42 33.69 20.76
N LEU A 592 15.11 33.82 20.54
CA LEU A 592 14.53 34.08 19.22
C LEU A 592 14.75 35.53 18.74
N GLY A 593 15.05 36.45 19.66
CA GLY A 593 15.11 37.89 19.40
C GLY A 593 13.77 38.40 18.89
N LEU A 594 12.66 37.97 19.52
CA LEU A 594 11.29 38.29 19.12
C LEU A 594 10.41 38.42 20.37
N THR A 595 9.71 39.55 20.52
CA THR A 595 8.85 39.82 21.69
C THR A 595 7.36 39.71 21.39
N ASN A 596 6.95 40.00 20.16
CA ASN A 596 5.61 39.82 19.62
C ASN A 596 5.64 39.83 18.08
N GLY A 597 4.60 39.33 17.41
CA GLY A 597 4.48 39.38 15.96
C GLY A 597 5.19 38.22 15.25
N ARG A 598 5.60 38.43 13.99
CA ARG A 598 6.14 37.39 13.11
C ARG A 598 7.56 37.73 12.65
N LYS A 599 8.43 36.73 12.56
CA LYS A 599 9.80 36.80 12.05
C LYS A 599 10.09 35.61 11.13
N SER A 600 10.74 35.84 10.00
CA SER A 600 11.25 34.76 9.15
C SER A 600 12.71 34.47 9.52
N LEU A 601 13.04 33.21 9.72
CA LEU A 601 14.40 32.71 9.91
C LEU A 601 15.09 32.58 8.53
N GLU A 602 16.43 32.52 8.51
CA GLU A 602 17.22 32.36 7.27
C GLU A 602 16.92 31.02 6.58
N SER A 603 16.63 30.00 7.37
CA SER A 603 16.10 28.71 6.92
C SER A 603 14.74 28.77 6.21
N GLY A 604 14.05 29.92 6.20
CA GLY A 604 12.71 30.09 5.64
C GLY A 604 11.56 29.68 6.58
N VAL A 605 11.88 29.25 7.80
CA VAL A 605 10.88 28.95 8.85
C VAL A 605 10.33 30.27 9.40
N ASN A 606 9.01 30.39 9.46
CA ASN A 606 8.34 31.53 10.09
C ASN A 606 8.15 31.25 11.58
N VAL A 607 8.51 32.21 12.42
CA VAL A 607 8.24 32.20 13.86
C VAL A 607 7.18 33.25 14.14
N THR A 608 6.08 32.86 14.77
CA THR A 608 5.01 33.77 15.17
C THR A 608 4.78 33.67 16.67
N VAL A 609 4.76 34.82 17.34
CA VAL A 609 4.44 34.93 18.76
C VAL A 609 3.07 35.58 18.89
N SER A 610 2.14 34.91 19.57
CA SER A 610 0.77 35.37 19.73
C SER A 610 0.22 35.11 21.13
N GLY A 611 -0.94 35.73 21.44
CA GLY A 611 -1.69 35.44 22.66
C GLY A 611 -1.08 35.96 23.96
N ARG A 612 -0.06 36.84 23.90
CA ARG A 612 0.66 37.35 25.08
C ARG A 612 -0.28 38.04 26.06
N SER A 613 -0.62 37.33 27.13
CA SER A 613 -1.54 37.77 28.18
C SER A 613 -1.18 37.10 29.50
N ARG A 614 -1.90 37.43 30.58
CA ARG A 614 -1.79 36.69 31.85
C ARG A 614 -2.12 35.19 31.72
N ARG A 615 -2.83 34.79 30.64
CA ARG A 615 -3.27 33.40 30.37
C ARG A 615 -2.28 32.60 29.50
N GLY A 616 -1.13 33.18 29.15
CA GLY A 616 -0.07 32.48 28.43
C GLY A 616 0.48 33.23 27.21
N VAL A 617 1.39 32.56 26.49
CA VAL A 617 2.00 33.00 25.22
C VAL A 617 2.06 31.78 24.30
N THR A 618 1.84 31.94 23.00
CA THR A 618 2.05 30.87 22.02
C THR A 618 3.17 31.26 21.06
N VAL A 619 4.14 30.36 20.90
CA VAL A 619 5.21 30.46 19.90
C VAL A 619 4.97 29.39 18.83
N GLU A 620 4.79 29.80 17.59
CA GLU A 620 4.56 28.90 16.46
C GLU A 620 5.73 28.95 15.47
N PHE A 621 6.32 27.80 15.17
CA PHE A 621 7.20 27.61 14.03
C PHE A 621 6.41 27.06 12.85
N ALA A 622 6.44 27.72 11.70
CA ALA A 622 5.64 27.34 10.54
C ALA A 622 6.42 27.42 9.23
N VAL A 623 6.31 26.35 8.45
CA VAL A 623 6.54 26.32 6.99
C VAL A 623 5.20 26.04 6.31
N PRO A 624 5.07 26.19 4.97
CA PRO A 624 3.79 25.95 4.31
C PRO A 624 3.14 24.60 4.64
N ALA A 625 3.96 23.57 4.82
CA ALA A 625 3.52 22.19 5.05
C ALA A 625 3.25 21.83 6.53
N LEU A 626 3.93 22.46 7.49
CA LEU A 626 4.02 22.02 8.89
C LEU A 626 4.02 23.22 9.82
N ALA A 627 3.30 23.13 10.94
CA ALA A 627 3.35 24.06 12.07
C ALA A 627 3.55 23.30 13.39
N LEU A 628 4.49 23.80 14.20
CA LEU A 628 4.74 23.35 15.57
C LEU A 628 4.45 24.52 16.51
N SER A 629 3.39 24.41 17.31
CA SER A 629 2.92 25.47 18.19
C SER A 629 3.16 25.11 19.66
N VAL A 630 3.92 25.93 20.37
CA VAL A 630 4.26 25.76 21.79
C VAL A 630 3.50 26.80 22.61
N ARG A 631 2.58 26.36 23.47
CA ARG A 631 1.87 27.21 24.42
C ARG A 631 2.58 27.21 25.78
N TYR A 632 2.83 28.40 26.30
CA TYR A 632 3.40 28.62 27.63
C TYR A 632 2.30 28.96 28.64
N GLY A 633 2.39 28.39 29.83
CA GLY A 633 1.53 28.72 30.96
C GLY A 633 2.24 28.56 32.30
N ALA A 634 1.81 29.32 33.30
CA ALA A 634 2.42 29.30 34.63
C ALA A 634 1.90 28.14 35.51
N ALA A 635 0.67 27.67 35.26
CA ALA A 635 0.03 26.62 36.04
C ALA A 635 0.44 25.23 35.56
N ALA A 636 0.41 24.24 36.46
CA ALA A 636 0.82 22.86 36.15
C ALA A 636 -0.19 22.10 35.28
N ASP A 637 -1.46 22.53 35.29
CA ASP A 637 -2.59 21.99 34.52
C ASP A 637 -2.72 22.60 33.12
N VAL A 638 -1.78 23.46 32.69
CA VAL A 638 -1.77 24.08 31.36
C VAL A 638 -1.88 23.07 30.21
N ALA A 639 -1.36 21.85 30.39
CA ALA A 639 -1.46 20.80 29.39
C ALA A 639 -2.90 20.31 29.21
N ASP A 640 -3.63 20.13 30.31
CA ASP A 640 -5.03 19.71 30.29
C ASP A 640 -5.93 20.84 29.78
N GLU A 641 -5.69 22.08 30.22
CA GLU A 641 -6.41 23.26 29.71
C GLU A 641 -6.25 23.42 28.19
N GLU A 642 -5.02 23.26 27.68
CA GLU A 642 -4.76 23.38 26.25
C GLU A 642 -5.38 22.22 25.46
N LYS A 643 -5.34 21.00 25.99
CA LYS A 643 -6.01 19.84 25.38
C LYS A 643 -7.52 20.07 25.26
N VAL A 644 -8.17 20.53 26.32
CA VAL A 644 -9.61 20.86 26.31
C VAL A 644 -9.90 21.96 25.28
N ARG A 645 -9.08 23.02 25.24
CA ARG A 645 -9.24 24.11 24.27
C ARG A 645 -9.12 23.61 22.83
N LEU A 646 -8.13 22.77 22.54
CA LEU A 646 -7.90 22.22 21.20
C LEU A 646 -9.04 21.31 20.75
N LEU A 647 -9.57 20.49 21.66
CA LEU A 647 -10.74 19.65 21.39
C LEU A 647 -12.00 20.47 21.14
N GLU A 648 -12.22 21.55 21.89
CA GLU A 648 -13.37 22.45 21.64
C GLU A 648 -13.26 23.16 20.28
N LEU A 649 -12.06 23.64 19.92
CA LEU A 649 -11.83 24.20 18.59
C LEU A 649 -11.99 23.17 17.47
N ALA A 650 -11.57 21.92 17.71
CA ALA A 650 -11.78 20.82 16.78
C ALA A 650 -13.28 20.52 16.61
N ARG A 651 -14.05 20.49 17.71
CA ARG A 651 -15.50 20.33 17.70
C ARG A 651 -16.18 21.43 16.89
N GLN A 652 -15.78 22.68 17.06
CA GLN A 652 -16.33 23.79 16.27
C GLN A 652 -16.10 23.61 14.77
N ARG A 653 -14.91 23.14 14.36
CA ARG A 653 -14.63 22.80 12.95
C ARG A 653 -15.48 21.63 12.46
N ALA A 654 -15.59 20.56 13.25
CA ALA A 654 -16.39 19.39 12.91
C ALA A 654 -17.87 19.76 12.70
N LEU A 655 -18.44 20.52 13.64
CA LEU A 655 -19.83 20.99 13.56
C LEU A 655 -20.05 21.94 12.38
N GLY A 656 -19.16 22.92 12.20
CA GLY A 656 -19.23 23.84 11.08
C GLY A 656 -19.22 23.10 9.73
N GLY A 657 -18.28 22.16 9.57
CA GLY A 657 -18.19 21.34 8.38
C GLY A 657 -19.39 20.41 8.18
N ALA A 658 -19.93 19.81 9.25
CA ALA A 658 -21.09 18.93 9.17
C ALA A 658 -22.35 19.69 8.75
N TRP A 659 -22.62 20.85 9.38
CA TRP A 659 -23.77 21.70 9.01
C TRP A 659 -23.65 22.23 7.58
N ALA A 660 -22.46 22.66 7.16
CA ALA A 660 -22.22 23.12 5.79
C ALA A 660 -22.47 21.99 4.76
N LYS A 661 -22.00 20.77 5.04
CA LYS A 661 -22.28 19.59 4.19
C LYS A 661 -23.78 19.28 4.12
N GLU A 662 -24.47 19.35 5.25
CA GLU A 662 -25.90 19.05 5.32
C GLU A 662 -26.74 20.11 4.56
N GLN A 663 -26.40 21.39 4.74
CA GLN A 663 -27.01 22.48 3.98
C GLN A 663 -26.77 22.32 2.48
N GLN A 664 -25.56 21.93 2.06
CA GLN A 664 -25.27 21.70 0.64
C GLN A 664 -26.05 20.51 0.08
N ARG A 665 -26.20 19.41 0.83
CA ARG A 665 -27.05 18.27 0.41
C ARG A 665 -28.51 18.70 0.20
N ALA A 666 -29.04 19.50 1.12
CA ALA A 666 -30.40 20.03 1.01
C ALA A 666 -30.59 20.93 -0.23
N ARG A 667 -29.57 21.74 -0.57
CA ARG A 667 -29.54 22.56 -1.81
C ARG A 667 -29.49 21.70 -3.06
N ASP A 668 -28.66 20.65 -3.06
CA ASP A 668 -28.51 19.72 -4.18
C ASP A 668 -29.73 18.80 -4.38
N GLY A 669 -30.73 18.84 -3.48
CA GLY A 669 -31.87 17.91 -3.50
C GLY A 669 -31.48 16.47 -3.17
N LYS A 670 -30.31 16.25 -2.57
CA LYS A 670 -29.83 14.93 -2.15
C LYS A 670 -30.41 14.59 -0.78
N GLY A 671 -30.54 13.29 -0.48
CA GLY A 671 -30.87 12.84 0.87
C GLY A 671 -29.88 13.37 1.91
N GLY A 672 -30.40 13.95 3.00
CA GLY A 672 -29.61 14.42 4.13
C GLY A 672 -28.98 13.26 4.92
N GLY A 673 -28.03 13.58 5.81
CA GLY A 673 -27.57 12.62 6.84
C GLY A 673 -28.69 12.22 7.82
N ARG A 674 -29.81 12.95 7.80
CA ARG A 674 -31.06 12.64 8.46
C ARG A 674 -32.23 13.00 7.54
N LEU A 675 -33.38 12.37 7.77
CA LEU A 675 -34.66 12.80 7.19
C LEU A 675 -35.13 14.08 7.88
N TRP A 676 -35.08 15.20 7.15
CA TRP A 676 -35.62 16.48 7.58
C TRP A 676 -37.06 16.63 7.09
N THR A 677 -37.93 17.14 7.95
CA THR A 677 -39.24 17.63 7.50
C THR A 677 -39.07 18.84 6.58
N GLU A 678 -40.09 19.17 5.79
CA GLU A 678 -40.00 20.30 4.85
C GLU A 678 -39.72 21.63 5.56
N GLY A 679 -40.32 21.86 6.75
CA GLY A 679 -40.04 23.05 7.56
C GLY A 679 -38.61 23.11 8.08
N GLU A 680 -38.08 21.98 8.58
CA GLU A 680 -36.68 21.88 9.03
C GLU A 680 -35.70 22.06 7.86
N ARG A 681 -36.03 21.54 6.68
CA ARG A 681 -35.24 21.72 5.46
C ARG A 681 -35.16 23.18 5.05
N GLN A 682 -36.29 23.90 5.05
CA GLN A 682 -36.31 25.34 4.76
C GLN A 682 -35.49 26.13 5.78
N GLN A 683 -35.57 25.77 7.05
CA GLN A 683 -34.75 26.37 8.10
C GLN A 683 -33.25 26.12 7.87
N LEU A 684 -32.86 24.89 7.52
CA LEU A 684 -31.49 24.54 7.18
C LEU A 684 -30.97 25.35 5.98
N LEU A 685 -31.79 25.52 4.95
CA LEU A 685 -31.43 26.30 3.76
C LEU A 685 -31.23 27.78 4.09
N ALA A 686 -32.10 28.36 4.91
CA ALA A 686 -32.08 29.78 5.27
C ALA A 686 -31.00 30.13 6.31
N ALA A 687 -30.90 29.35 7.39
CA ALA A 687 -30.05 29.66 8.54
C ALA A 687 -28.77 28.80 8.64
N GLY A 688 -28.63 27.76 7.82
CA GLY A 688 -27.52 26.81 7.88
C GLY A 688 -27.57 25.84 9.06
N ARG A 689 -28.61 25.92 9.91
CA ARG A 689 -28.85 25.07 11.07
C ARG A 689 -30.36 24.87 11.27
N VAL A 690 -30.72 23.84 12.03
CA VAL A 690 -32.11 23.53 12.39
C VAL A 690 -32.28 23.69 13.89
N GLN A 691 -33.30 24.43 14.32
CA GLN A 691 -33.54 24.70 15.73
C GLN A 691 -33.95 23.42 16.47
N GLY A 692 -33.41 23.23 17.68
CA GLY A 692 -33.66 22.04 18.50
C GLY A 692 -32.75 20.83 18.18
N TYR A 693 -31.89 20.94 17.16
CA TYR A 693 -30.87 19.95 16.84
C TYR A 693 -29.48 20.45 17.17
N ASP A 694 -28.64 19.56 17.69
CA ASP A 694 -27.19 19.79 17.80
C ASP A 694 -26.42 18.59 17.25
N GLY A 695 -25.14 18.80 16.95
CA GLY A 695 -24.24 17.77 16.48
C GLY A 695 -23.51 17.06 17.62
N TYR A 696 -23.51 15.74 17.56
CA TYR A 696 -22.86 14.86 18.53
C TYR A 696 -21.93 13.90 17.81
N TYR A 697 -20.84 13.52 18.47
CA TYR A 697 -19.94 12.52 17.94
C TYR A 697 -20.61 11.14 17.86
N VAL A 698 -20.32 10.37 16.81
CA VAL A 698 -20.71 8.96 16.69
C VAL A 698 -19.69 8.10 17.43
N LEU A 699 -18.42 8.19 17.04
CA LEU A 699 -17.29 7.61 17.77
C LEU A 699 -16.81 8.57 18.87
N PRO A 700 -16.65 8.11 20.12
CA PRO A 700 -16.31 8.97 21.25
C PRO A 700 -14.93 9.60 21.12
N VAL A 701 -14.85 10.93 21.25
CA VAL A 701 -13.60 11.70 21.07
C VAL A 701 -12.58 11.42 22.16
N GLU A 702 -13.02 10.88 23.30
CA GLU A 702 -12.16 10.45 24.41
C GLU A 702 -11.29 9.25 24.01
N GLN A 703 -11.80 8.40 23.11
CA GLN A 703 -11.09 7.23 22.56
C GLN A 703 -10.45 7.52 21.19
N TYR A 704 -11.07 8.42 20.42
CA TYR A 704 -10.63 8.79 19.07
C TYR A 704 -10.44 10.32 18.94
N PRO A 705 -9.49 10.91 19.70
CA PRO A 705 -9.24 12.34 19.64
C PRO A 705 -8.78 12.80 18.24
N GLU A 706 -8.22 11.89 17.43
CA GLU A 706 -7.81 12.16 16.05
C GLU A 706 -9.00 12.42 15.10
N LEU A 707 -10.23 12.13 15.55
CA LEU A 707 -11.47 12.41 14.83
C LEU A 707 -12.20 13.66 15.34
N ALA A 708 -11.64 14.41 16.29
CA ALA A 708 -12.32 15.53 16.93
C ALA A 708 -12.76 16.62 15.95
N ASP A 709 -12.02 16.84 14.86
CA ASP A 709 -12.35 17.81 13.80
C ASP A 709 -13.02 17.18 12.57
N SER A 710 -13.37 15.89 12.62
CA SER A 710 -14.01 15.19 11.51
C SER A 710 -15.51 15.48 11.46
N SER A 711 -15.95 16.17 10.40
CA SER A 711 -17.38 16.37 10.12
C SER A 711 -18.13 15.07 9.80
N ASN A 712 -17.43 14.02 9.36
CA ASN A 712 -18.05 12.72 9.08
C ASN A 712 -18.26 11.86 10.35
N ASN A 713 -17.73 12.30 11.50
CA ASN A 713 -17.97 11.68 12.79
C ASN A 713 -19.11 12.39 13.57
N ILE A 714 -19.87 13.29 12.92
CA ILE A 714 -20.97 14.05 13.55
C ILE A 714 -22.33 13.49 13.07
N GLN A 715 -23.25 13.32 14.03
CA GLN A 715 -24.67 13.06 13.78
C GLN A 715 -25.54 14.13 14.44
N PHE A 716 -26.66 14.50 13.80
CA PHE A 716 -27.58 15.51 14.30
C PHE A 716 -28.75 14.88 15.07
N LEU A 717 -28.87 15.22 16.35
CA LEU A 717 -29.87 14.67 17.26
C LEU A 717 -30.60 15.78 18.02
N ARG A 718 -31.86 15.50 18.42
CA ARG A 718 -32.59 16.33 19.38
C ARG A 718 -32.19 15.98 20.81
N GLN A 719 -32.37 16.90 21.76
CA GLN A 719 -32.08 16.65 23.19
C GLN A 719 -32.79 15.39 23.73
N ASN A 720 -34.01 15.12 23.27
CA ASN A 720 -34.81 13.98 23.75
C ASN A 720 -34.29 12.62 23.23
N GLU A 721 -33.38 12.62 22.24
CA GLU A 721 -32.83 11.41 21.62
C GLU A 721 -31.50 10.98 22.27
N MET A 722 -30.92 11.81 23.14
CA MET A 722 -29.65 11.52 23.83
C MET A 722 -29.69 10.24 24.67
N GLY A 723 -30.83 9.92 25.29
CA GLY A 723 -30.96 8.82 26.25
C GLY A 723 -31.14 7.43 25.62
N ARG A 724 -31.17 7.33 24.28
CA ARG A 724 -31.27 6.04 23.55
C ARG A 724 -29.91 5.57 22.99
N ARG A 725 -28.81 6.16 23.46
CA ARG A 725 -27.42 5.86 23.06
C ARG A 725 -26.93 4.51 23.55
#